data_AF-A0AA38TCR0-F1
#
_entry.id   AF-A0AA38TCR0-F1
#
_cell.length_a   1.000
_cell.length_b   1.000
_cell.length_c   1.000
_cell.angle_alpha   90.00
_cell.angle_beta   90.00
_cell.angle_gamma   90.00
#
_symmetry.space_group_name_H-M   'P 1'
#
loop_
_entity.id
_entity.type
_entity.pdbx_description
1 polymer ?
#
loop_
_entity_poly.entity_id
_entity_poly.type
_entity_poly.pdbx_seq_one_letter_code
_entity_poly.pdbx_strand_id
1 'polypeptide(L)'
;MEKVEHLRIPLEKIREATNNFDQKHFIAKGGFGSVYKGELSWSNSSITVAVKRLDPTSDQGDQEFLMEITMLSSYRHKNLVSLVGFCDEDNEKVLVYMHESRGSLDIYIRDPNLTWKQRLKISIGAARGLNYLHDEVGPQHRVLHRDIKSANILLSDEWEAKVSDFGLSKIGPANLQHTFLVTNACGTFGYLDPVYYRSGVLTKESDVYSFGVVLLEILCGRLAAENGEMFLGPLAETQYEENKLDEIINPTLRKQMKLNSLNTFSAIAYQCIKNNRSERPTMARVIEKLENAFEIQGWNLGNKIYWRSQNRWDFLMEKDHKLKMITVDHGDLIYSLMFTTESNGVLYTSNKAGGWNGGDIVSKVVFDDDEEIININGTVGVSKGQYAGYTIISSLSFVTNKMIHGPFGEVTNAPFSVPCEKGSFGGFYGLAGYYIDSIGVYMRANSEEITRVGIWGTKSPGGPRNQWSFQLERNHYLKKITIDHGDLIYSLMFTTEYRGLEKTTDKAGGWNGGDIVSEVTLEWGEEVNAISGTIGVSEGTYAGYTIISSLSFVTSKKTHGPYGRAKGTPFTVPWDKGSFAGFYGKQGYYIDGIGVYLKATISLKDSIQKILEATNNFDQKNYIAKGGFGSVYKGELSWSDKVTTVAVKRLDPNSDQGNHEFLMEVTMLSSYKHKNLVSLVGFCDEGKEKVVVYVHESRGSLDRYIRDPNLSWMQRLQICVGAAKGLDYLHDGVGPQHRVLHRDIKSAKFC
;
A
#
# COMPACT_ATOMS: atom_id res chain seq x y z
N MET A 1 -12.69 18.32 17.84
CA MET A 1 -12.69 19.74 17.41
C MET A 1 -11.69 20.60 18.18
N GLU A 2 -11.31 20.28 19.43
CA GLU A 2 -10.37 21.10 20.22
C GLU A 2 -9.07 21.53 19.48
N LYS A 3 -8.50 20.68 18.62
CA LYS A 3 -7.28 20.99 17.86
C LYS A 3 -7.45 22.03 16.74
N VAL A 4 -8.68 22.31 16.31
CA VAL A 4 -8.99 23.23 15.21
C VAL A 4 -9.80 24.45 15.67
N GLU A 5 -10.02 24.62 16.98
CA GLU A 5 -10.84 25.71 17.52
C GLU A 5 -10.30 27.11 17.14
N HIS A 6 -8.98 27.23 16.95
CA HIS A 6 -8.32 28.44 16.49
C HIS A 6 -8.70 28.86 15.04
N LEU A 7 -9.35 27.98 14.27
CA LEU A 7 -9.87 28.24 12.93
C LEU A 7 -11.36 28.64 12.93
N ARG A 8 -11.99 28.71 14.10
CA ARG A 8 -13.40 29.08 14.20
C ARG A 8 -13.59 30.57 13.92
N ILE A 9 -14.54 30.87 13.04
CA ILE A 9 -14.93 32.23 12.67
C ILE A 9 -16.37 32.45 13.12
N PRO A 10 -16.68 33.50 13.91
CA PRO A 10 -18.05 33.80 14.31
C PRO A 10 -18.97 34.04 13.11
N LEU A 11 -20.21 33.56 13.19
CA LEU A 11 -21.19 33.69 12.11
C LEU A 11 -21.45 35.15 11.72
N GLU A 12 -21.45 36.07 12.71
CA GLU A 12 -21.59 37.51 12.49
C GLU A 12 -20.54 38.05 11.51
N LYS A 13 -19.28 37.62 11.65
CA LYS A 13 -18.18 38.05 10.76
C LYS A 13 -18.34 37.51 9.35
N ILE A 14 -18.86 36.30 9.20
CA ILE A 14 -19.17 35.72 7.88
C ILE A 14 -20.33 36.46 7.21
N ARG A 15 -21.37 36.83 7.98
CA ARG A 15 -22.48 37.64 7.47
C ARG A 15 -22.01 39.03 7.06
N GLU A 16 -21.17 39.69 7.85
CA GLU A 16 -20.54 40.97 7.46
C GLU A 16 -19.75 40.82 6.16
N ALA A 17 -18.89 39.80 6.06
CA ALA A 17 -18.03 39.57 4.90
C ALA A 17 -18.80 39.29 3.59
N THR A 18 -19.97 38.68 3.68
CA THR A 18 -20.78 38.26 2.51
C THR A 18 -21.99 39.16 2.25
N ASN A 19 -22.16 40.25 3.01
CA ASN A 19 -23.38 41.04 3.04
C ASN A 19 -24.64 40.18 3.29
N ASN A 20 -24.58 39.33 4.32
CA ASN A 20 -25.60 38.37 4.70
C ASN A 20 -25.95 37.37 3.57
N PHE A 21 -24.93 36.77 2.96
CA PHE A 21 -25.07 35.83 1.85
C PHE A 21 -25.87 36.40 0.67
N ASP A 22 -25.64 37.68 0.35
CA ASP A 22 -26.31 38.38 -0.76
C ASP A 22 -26.11 37.60 -2.07
N GLN A 23 -27.18 37.48 -2.86
CA GLN A 23 -27.15 36.80 -4.15
C GLN A 23 -26.16 37.46 -5.13
N LYS A 24 -25.82 38.75 -4.96
CA LYS A 24 -24.77 39.43 -5.73
C LYS A 24 -23.38 38.83 -5.51
N HIS A 25 -23.15 38.18 -4.38
CA HIS A 25 -21.91 37.50 -4.05
C HIS A 25 -21.95 36.00 -4.35
N PHE A 26 -23.06 35.47 -4.88
CA PHE A 26 -23.16 34.06 -5.24
C PHE A 26 -22.14 33.68 -6.32
N ILE A 27 -21.36 32.63 -6.06
CA ILE A 27 -20.38 32.07 -7.01
C ILE A 27 -20.98 30.84 -7.68
N ALA A 28 -21.40 29.85 -6.90
CA ALA A 28 -21.87 28.57 -7.39
C ALA A 28 -22.73 27.84 -6.36
N LYS A 29 -23.51 26.85 -6.82
CA LYS A 29 -24.22 25.90 -5.96
C LYS A 29 -23.76 24.49 -6.32
N GLY A 30 -23.17 23.80 -5.35
CA GLY A 30 -22.78 22.39 -5.47
C GLY A 30 -23.83 21.46 -4.87
N GLY A 31 -23.54 20.16 -4.86
CA GLY A 31 -24.39 19.14 -4.22
C GLY A 31 -24.54 19.31 -2.71
N PHE A 32 -23.66 20.11 -2.09
CA PHE A 32 -23.48 20.17 -0.63
C PHE A 32 -23.66 21.58 -0.05
N GLY A 33 -24.06 22.55 -0.87
CA GLY A 33 -24.24 23.92 -0.40
C GLY A 33 -24.03 24.98 -1.47
N SER A 34 -24.23 26.24 -1.07
CA SER A 34 -24.00 27.42 -1.92
C SER A 34 -22.70 28.10 -1.52
N VAL A 35 -21.94 28.56 -2.50
CA VAL A 35 -20.67 29.25 -2.32
C VAL A 35 -20.83 30.72 -2.65
N TYR A 36 -20.38 31.59 -1.74
CA TYR A 36 -20.44 33.03 -1.86
C TYR A 36 -19.04 33.64 -1.79
N LYS A 37 -18.80 34.73 -2.50
CA LYS A 37 -17.62 35.57 -2.31
C LYS A 37 -17.79 36.41 -1.06
N GLY A 38 -16.73 36.62 -0.30
CA GLY A 38 -16.74 37.56 0.82
C GLY A 38 -15.40 38.26 1.00
N GLU A 39 -15.42 39.33 1.79
CA GLU A 39 -14.22 40.07 2.21
C GLU A 39 -14.11 40.00 3.73
N LEU A 40 -13.18 39.17 4.23
CA LEU A 40 -12.98 38.98 5.66
C LEU A 40 -11.89 39.93 6.15
N SER A 41 -12.21 40.77 7.13
CA SER A 41 -11.24 41.68 7.75
C SER A 41 -10.46 40.96 8.85
N TRP A 42 -9.14 40.84 8.70
CA TRP A 42 -8.24 40.25 9.69
C TRP A 42 -7.01 41.14 9.92
N SER A 43 -6.78 41.54 11.18
CA SER A 43 -5.60 42.30 11.62
C SER A 43 -5.14 43.43 10.67
N ASN A 44 -6.05 44.37 10.35
CA ASN A 44 -5.84 45.52 9.44
C ASN A 44 -5.64 45.20 7.94
N SER A 45 -5.88 43.96 7.51
CA SER A 45 -5.90 43.54 6.09
C SER A 45 -7.25 42.90 5.72
N SER A 46 -7.73 43.09 4.49
CA SER A 46 -8.89 42.35 3.96
C SER A 46 -8.38 41.16 3.16
N ILE A 47 -8.97 40.00 3.38
CA ILE A 47 -8.74 38.80 2.56
C ILE A 47 -10.02 38.46 1.81
N THR A 48 -9.91 38.27 0.51
CA THR A 48 -11.01 37.76 -0.31
C THR A 48 -11.17 36.25 -0.07
N VAL A 49 -12.37 35.84 0.32
CA VAL A 49 -12.68 34.46 0.70
C VAL A 49 -13.83 33.88 -0.12
N ALA A 50 -13.82 32.55 -0.28
CA ALA A 50 -14.95 31.77 -0.75
C ALA A 50 -15.65 31.13 0.46
N VAL A 51 -16.95 31.37 0.62
CA VAL A 51 -17.76 30.97 1.77
C VAL A 51 -18.76 29.92 1.32
N LYS A 52 -18.49 28.64 1.59
CA LYS A 52 -19.38 27.51 1.32
C LYS A 52 -20.32 27.32 2.50
N ARG A 53 -21.58 27.74 2.34
CA ARG A 53 -22.66 27.52 3.30
C ARG A 53 -23.34 26.20 2.98
N LEU A 54 -23.24 25.23 3.90
CA LEU A 54 -23.82 23.90 3.71
C LEU A 54 -25.34 23.95 3.85
N ASP A 55 -26.02 23.04 3.17
CA ASP A 55 -27.48 22.92 3.27
C ASP A 55 -27.86 22.21 4.59
N PRO A 56 -28.58 22.87 5.50
CA PRO A 56 -28.94 22.29 6.81
C PRO A 56 -29.95 21.14 6.71
N THR A 57 -30.52 20.88 5.53
CA THR A 57 -31.48 19.78 5.31
C THR A 57 -30.84 18.47 4.86
N SER A 58 -29.52 18.43 4.66
CA SER A 58 -28.79 17.25 4.20
C SER A 58 -28.16 16.48 5.36
N ASP A 59 -28.67 15.28 5.68
CA ASP A 59 -28.10 14.36 6.68
C ASP A 59 -26.63 13.95 6.36
N GLN A 60 -26.21 14.10 5.11
CA GLN A 60 -24.86 13.82 4.64
C GLN A 60 -23.89 14.98 4.91
N GLY A 61 -24.40 16.21 5.06
CA GLY A 61 -23.61 17.44 5.18
C GLY A 61 -22.69 17.49 6.39
N ASP A 62 -23.10 16.90 7.52
CA ASP A 62 -22.30 16.92 8.76
C ASP A 62 -21.00 16.12 8.65
N GLN A 63 -21.05 14.94 8.02
CA GLN A 63 -19.86 14.11 7.85
C GLN A 63 -18.86 14.77 6.90
N GLU A 64 -19.37 15.37 5.82
CA GLU A 64 -18.56 16.05 4.82
C GLU A 64 -17.93 17.33 5.37
N PHE A 65 -18.69 18.11 6.14
CA PHE A 65 -18.21 19.28 6.86
C PHE A 65 -17.00 18.94 7.74
N LEU A 66 -17.15 17.93 8.59
CA LEU A 66 -16.09 17.48 9.50
C LEU A 66 -14.91 16.90 8.74
N MET A 67 -15.16 16.17 7.64
CA MET A 67 -14.11 15.64 6.79
C MET A 67 -13.30 16.78 6.17
N GLU A 68 -13.93 17.76 5.54
CA GLU A 68 -13.24 18.89 4.93
C GLU A 68 -12.39 19.68 5.94
N ILE A 69 -12.91 19.95 7.14
CA ILE A 69 -12.14 20.60 8.21
C ILE A 69 -10.92 19.75 8.58
N THR A 70 -11.12 18.44 8.79
CA THR A 70 -10.04 17.52 9.17
C THR A 70 -8.96 17.47 8.09
N MET A 71 -9.36 17.40 6.83
CA MET A 71 -8.48 17.30 5.67
C MET A 71 -7.66 18.59 5.49
N LEU A 72 -8.32 19.73 5.40
CA LEU A 72 -7.64 20.98 5.07
C LEU A 72 -6.92 21.65 6.25
N SER A 73 -7.27 21.28 7.48
CA SER A 73 -6.47 21.69 8.65
C SER A 73 -5.18 20.87 8.79
N SER A 74 -5.17 19.61 8.35
CA SER A 74 -4.05 18.69 8.53
C SER A 74 -3.08 18.66 7.35
N TYR A 75 -3.57 18.93 6.13
CA TYR A 75 -2.80 18.77 4.90
C TYR A 75 -2.68 20.09 4.15
N ARG A 76 -1.44 20.54 3.89
CA ARG A 76 -1.14 21.82 3.26
C ARG A 76 -0.19 21.61 2.10
N HIS A 77 -0.60 22.02 0.91
CA HIS A 77 0.22 21.97 -0.29
C HIS A 77 -0.25 23.04 -1.28
N LYS A 78 0.67 23.60 -2.09
CA LYS A 78 0.38 24.72 -3.00
C LYS A 78 -0.72 24.41 -4.04
N ASN A 79 -0.87 23.13 -4.40
CA ASN A 79 -1.88 22.65 -5.34
C ASN A 79 -3.11 22.05 -4.66
N LEU A 80 -3.36 22.38 -3.38
CA LEU A 80 -4.63 22.12 -2.70
C LEU A 80 -5.23 23.47 -2.27
N VAL A 81 -6.57 23.55 -2.19
CA VAL A 81 -7.22 24.74 -1.64
C VAL A 81 -6.85 24.94 -0.17
N SER A 82 -6.84 26.20 0.27
CA SER A 82 -6.48 26.55 1.65
C SER A 82 -7.73 26.93 2.45
N LEU A 83 -7.97 26.20 3.53
CA LEU A 83 -9.01 26.54 4.51
C LEU A 83 -8.52 27.73 5.36
N VAL A 84 -9.32 28.79 5.37
CA VAL A 84 -9.12 29.97 6.24
C VAL A 84 -9.76 29.71 7.60
N GLY A 85 -10.96 29.13 7.61
CA GLY A 85 -11.66 28.78 8.84
C GLY A 85 -13.01 28.14 8.60
N PHE A 86 -13.76 27.92 9.69
CA PHE A 86 -15.11 27.36 9.64
C PHE A 86 -16.02 28.01 10.69
N CYS A 87 -17.33 27.83 10.53
CA CYS A 87 -18.35 28.22 11.49
C CYS A 87 -19.33 27.07 11.71
N ASP A 88 -19.67 26.83 12.98
CA ASP A 88 -20.73 25.93 13.42
C ASP A 88 -21.51 26.62 14.55
N GLU A 89 -22.42 27.51 14.18
CA GLU A 89 -23.20 28.39 15.07
C GLU A 89 -24.62 28.54 14.55
N ASP A 90 -25.62 28.63 15.43
CA ASP A 90 -27.04 28.85 15.07
C ASP A 90 -27.59 27.89 13.98
N ASN A 91 -27.17 26.62 14.01
CA ASN A 91 -27.46 25.60 12.97
C ASN A 91 -26.90 25.92 11.57
N GLU A 92 -25.99 26.88 11.45
CA GLU A 92 -25.24 27.19 10.23
C GLU A 92 -23.88 26.50 10.25
N LYS A 93 -23.63 25.66 9.24
CA LYS A 93 -22.32 25.06 8.99
C LYS A 93 -21.71 25.71 7.75
N VAL A 94 -20.59 26.38 7.95
CA VAL A 94 -19.95 27.18 6.90
C VAL A 94 -18.45 26.90 6.85
N LEU A 95 -17.93 26.68 5.65
CA LEU A 95 -16.50 26.55 5.38
C LEU A 95 -16.01 27.79 4.65
N VAL A 96 -14.88 28.35 5.09
CA VAL A 96 -14.29 29.57 4.53
C VAL A 96 -12.92 29.24 3.96
N TYR A 97 -12.75 29.42 2.66
CA TYR A 97 -11.50 29.15 1.93
C TYR A 97 -10.91 30.45 1.38
N MET A 98 -9.62 30.41 1.06
CA MET A 98 -9.03 31.42 0.18
C MET A 98 -9.75 31.42 -1.17
N HIS A 99 -10.08 32.59 -1.70
CA HIS A 99 -10.79 32.69 -2.97
C HIS A 99 -9.85 32.52 -4.16
N GLU A 100 -10.04 31.44 -4.92
CA GLU A 100 -9.36 31.21 -6.19
C GLU A 100 -10.10 31.95 -7.31
N SER A 101 -9.53 33.09 -7.73
CA SER A 101 -10.19 34.11 -8.55
C SER A 101 -10.67 33.66 -9.93
N ARG A 102 -10.04 32.64 -10.51
CA ARG A 102 -10.44 32.11 -11.83
C ARG A 102 -11.50 31.04 -11.73
N GLY A 103 -11.92 30.61 -10.53
CA GLY A 103 -12.93 29.57 -10.38
C GLY A 103 -12.43 28.20 -10.84
N SER A 104 -13.36 27.32 -11.23
CA SER A 104 -13.10 25.91 -11.55
C SER A 104 -12.71 25.68 -13.01
N LEU A 105 -11.93 24.61 -13.26
CA LEU A 105 -11.38 24.27 -14.56
C LEU A 105 -12.46 23.91 -15.61
N ASP A 106 -13.57 23.29 -15.19
CA ASP A 106 -14.68 22.88 -16.06
C ASP A 106 -15.25 24.04 -16.89
N ILE A 107 -15.26 25.26 -16.34
CA ILE A 107 -15.70 26.49 -17.02
C ILE A 107 -14.82 26.81 -18.24
N TYR A 108 -13.54 26.43 -18.22
CA TYR A 108 -12.57 26.72 -19.27
C TYR A 108 -12.30 25.56 -20.22
N ILE A 109 -12.75 24.34 -19.92
CA ILE A 109 -12.42 23.15 -20.74
C ILE A 109 -12.80 23.36 -22.22
N ARG A 110 -13.95 24.00 -22.47
CA ARG A 110 -14.45 24.32 -23.82
C ARG A 110 -13.92 25.63 -24.40
N ASP A 111 -13.23 26.45 -23.60
CA ASP A 111 -12.72 27.74 -24.05
C ASP A 111 -11.47 27.52 -24.94
N PRO A 112 -11.50 27.95 -26.22
CA PRO A 112 -10.35 27.86 -27.10
C PRO A 112 -9.17 28.75 -26.67
N ASN A 113 -9.41 29.76 -25.81
CA ASN A 113 -8.36 30.63 -25.28
C ASN A 113 -7.51 29.96 -24.20
N LEU A 114 -7.99 28.86 -23.59
CA LEU A 114 -7.17 28.06 -22.68
C LEU A 114 -6.14 27.28 -23.51
N THR A 115 -4.95 27.85 -23.62
CA THR A 115 -3.87 27.34 -24.48
C THR A 115 -3.40 25.95 -24.03
N TRP A 116 -2.83 25.18 -24.96
CA TRP A 116 -2.24 23.88 -24.64
C TRP A 116 -1.15 23.95 -23.56
N LYS A 117 -0.40 25.06 -23.52
CA LYS A 117 0.60 25.33 -22.48
C LYS A 117 -0.04 25.43 -21.09
N GLN A 118 -1.13 26.18 -20.97
CA GLN A 118 -1.85 26.33 -19.70
C GLN A 118 -2.47 25.00 -19.28
N ARG A 119 -3.11 24.29 -20.22
CA ARG A 119 -3.68 22.95 -20.02
C ARG A 119 -2.67 21.98 -19.39
N LEU A 120 -1.47 21.85 -19.98
CA LEU A 120 -0.40 21.02 -19.42
C LEU A 120 0.04 21.47 -18.02
N LYS A 121 0.22 22.78 -17.80
CA LYS A 121 0.59 23.30 -16.47
C LYS A 121 -0.46 22.98 -15.41
N ILE A 122 -1.74 23.12 -15.76
CA ILE A 122 -2.88 22.80 -14.90
C ILE A 122 -2.89 21.30 -14.58
N SER A 123 -2.72 20.44 -15.59
CA SER A 123 -2.60 18.99 -15.40
C SER A 123 -1.46 18.63 -14.44
N ILE A 124 -0.27 19.23 -14.62
CA ILE A 124 0.88 18.98 -13.74
C ILE A 124 0.60 19.45 -12.31
N GLY A 125 0.01 20.63 -12.14
CA GLY A 125 -0.34 21.17 -10.81
C GLY A 125 -1.35 20.28 -10.08
N ALA A 126 -2.43 19.89 -10.76
CA ALA A 126 -3.44 18.99 -10.18
C ALA A 126 -2.86 17.61 -9.85
N ALA A 127 -2.01 17.06 -10.73
CA ALA A 127 -1.34 15.79 -10.49
C ALA A 127 -0.42 15.84 -9.27
N ARG A 128 0.31 16.95 -9.06
CA ARG A 128 1.13 17.19 -7.87
C ARG A 128 0.29 17.26 -6.59
N GLY A 129 -0.85 17.96 -6.64
CA GLY A 129 -1.80 17.98 -5.52
C GLY A 129 -2.26 16.57 -5.14
N LEU A 130 -2.64 15.76 -6.13
CA LEU A 130 -3.10 14.39 -5.89
C LEU A 130 -1.98 13.44 -5.45
N ASN A 131 -0.77 13.58 -6.00
CA ASN A 131 0.40 12.82 -5.54
C ASN A 131 0.73 13.08 -4.08
N TYR A 132 0.66 14.36 -3.67
CA TYR A 132 0.89 14.75 -2.29
C TYR A 132 -0.07 13.99 -1.35
N LEU A 133 -1.37 13.99 -1.67
CA LEU A 133 -2.41 13.25 -0.93
C LEU A 133 -2.16 11.73 -0.88
N HIS A 134 -1.67 11.15 -1.97
CA HIS A 134 -1.49 9.71 -2.10
C HIS A 134 -0.28 9.16 -1.37
N ASP A 135 0.84 9.87 -1.43
CA ASP A 135 2.16 9.31 -1.09
C ASP A 135 3.08 10.26 -0.28
N GLU A 136 2.75 11.55 -0.09
CA GLU A 136 3.63 12.52 0.62
C GLU A 136 3.08 13.03 1.97
N VAL A 137 1.79 12.83 2.26
CA VAL A 137 1.15 13.26 3.52
C VAL A 137 1.67 12.55 4.78
N GLY A 138 2.50 11.51 4.63
CA GLY A 138 3.28 10.90 5.71
C GLY A 138 3.42 9.38 5.61
N PRO A 139 4.36 8.76 6.35
CA PRO A 139 4.69 7.33 6.22
C PRO A 139 3.58 6.36 6.68
N GLN A 140 2.53 6.85 7.35
CA GLN A 140 1.45 6.02 7.91
C GLN A 140 0.05 6.33 7.36
N HIS A 141 -0.13 7.43 6.62
CA HIS A 141 -1.44 7.87 6.18
C HIS A 141 -1.41 8.20 4.70
N ARG A 142 -2.48 7.88 3.99
CA ARG A 142 -2.76 8.38 2.66
C ARG A 142 -4.19 8.87 2.58
N VAL A 143 -4.44 9.73 1.62
CA VAL A 143 -5.73 10.34 1.39
C VAL A 143 -6.23 9.92 0.02
N LEU A 144 -7.43 9.36 -0.02
CA LEU A 144 -8.15 9.04 -1.25
C LEU A 144 -9.27 10.08 -1.41
N HIS A 145 -9.22 10.83 -2.51
CA HIS A 145 -10.09 11.99 -2.73
C HIS A 145 -11.53 11.60 -3.07
N ARG A 146 -11.70 10.56 -3.91
CA ARG A 146 -12.99 9.96 -4.36
C ARG A 146 -13.87 10.80 -5.29
N ASP A 147 -13.69 12.12 -5.35
CA ASP A 147 -14.46 12.99 -6.26
C ASP A 147 -13.56 13.93 -7.09
N ILE A 148 -12.53 13.37 -7.73
CA ILE A 148 -11.71 14.12 -8.69
C ILE A 148 -12.50 14.35 -9.98
N LYS A 149 -12.67 15.63 -10.34
CA LYS A 149 -13.32 16.11 -11.57
C LYS A 149 -12.84 17.53 -11.89
N SER A 150 -13.04 18.00 -13.11
CA SER A 150 -12.65 19.36 -13.52
C SER A 150 -13.33 20.47 -12.68
N ALA A 151 -14.57 20.27 -12.23
CA ALA A 151 -15.26 21.19 -11.32
C ALA A 151 -14.59 21.32 -9.92
N ASN A 152 -13.80 20.32 -9.52
CA ASN A 152 -13.08 20.27 -8.24
C ASN A 152 -11.58 20.63 -8.38
N ILE A 153 -11.19 21.22 -9.51
CA ILE A 153 -9.87 21.78 -9.73
C ILE A 153 -10.04 23.29 -9.94
N LEU A 154 -9.75 24.07 -8.90
CA LEU A 154 -9.81 25.53 -8.95
C LEU A 154 -8.52 26.11 -9.52
N LEU A 155 -8.60 27.34 -10.02
CA LEU A 155 -7.51 28.04 -10.68
C LEU A 155 -7.23 29.39 -9.99
N SER A 156 -5.96 29.62 -9.64
CA SER A 156 -5.51 30.90 -9.07
C SER A 156 -5.39 31.99 -10.14
N ASP A 157 -5.11 33.23 -9.72
CA ASP A 157 -4.80 34.35 -10.61
C ASP A 157 -3.68 34.04 -11.62
N GLU A 158 -2.68 33.26 -11.19
CA GLU A 158 -1.52 32.81 -11.97
C GLU A 158 -1.79 31.53 -12.81
N TRP A 159 -3.04 31.07 -12.87
CA TRP A 159 -3.43 29.79 -13.51
C TRP A 159 -2.82 28.55 -12.85
N GLU A 160 -2.52 28.62 -11.54
CA GLU A 160 -2.10 27.43 -10.79
C GLU A 160 -3.32 26.60 -10.38
N ALA A 161 -3.23 25.28 -10.56
CA ALA A 161 -4.30 24.35 -10.21
C ALA A 161 -4.32 24.06 -8.70
N LYS A 162 -5.52 24.05 -8.11
CA LYS A 162 -5.76 23.67 -6.71
C LYS A 162 -6.90 22.67 -6.60
N VAL A 163 -6.61 21.48 -6.06
CA VAL A 163 -7.61 20.44 -5.81
C VAL A 163 -8.48 20.84 -4.62
N SER A 164 -9.80 20.70 -4.76
CA SER A 164 -10.82 21.10 -3.79
C SER A 164 -11.86 20.00 -3.54
N ASP A 165 -12.76 20.26 -2.58
CA ASP A 165 -13.95 19.44 -2.27
C ASP A 165 -13.62 18.06 -1.66
N PHE A 166 -13.12 18.09 -0.42
CA PHE A 166 -12.65 16.92 0.32
C PHE A 166 -13.76 16.20 1.10
N GLY A 167 -15.02 16.62 0.98
CA GLY A 167 -16.11 16.10 1.82
C GLY A 167 -16.28 14.59 1.74
N LEU A 168 -16.06 14.02 0.56
CA LEU A 168 -16.14 12.57 0.34
C LEU A 168 -14.86 11.81 0.66
N SER A 169 -13.74 12.49 0.93
CA SER A 169 -12.41 11.89 1.08
C SER A 169 -12.35 10.82 2.17
N LYS A 170 -11.38 9.92 2.04
CA LYS A 170 -11.08 8.90 3.06
C LYS A 170 -9.59 8.84 3.35
N ILE A 171 -9.26 8.72 4.63
CA ILE A 171 -7.90 8.48 5.09
C ILE A 171 -7.72 6.96 5.19
N GLY A 172 -6.73 6.44 4.47
CA GLY A 172 -6.31 5.05 4.52
C GLY A 172 -4.90 4.90 5.10
N PRO A 173 -4.55 3.71 5.60
CA PRO A 173 -3.17 3.43 5.99
C PRO A 173 -2.24 3.53 4.77
N ALA A 174 -1.02 4.05 4.93
CA ALA A 174 0.01 4.12 3.86
C ALA A 174 1.12 3.07 4.00
N ASN A 175 1.13 2.31 5.11
CA ASN A 175 2.17 1.33 5.44
C ASN A 175 2.07 0.01 4.63
N LEU A 176 1.05 -0.16 3.79
CA LEU A 176 0.88 -1.30 2.89
C LEU A 176 0.80 -0.79 1.44
N GLN A 177 1.49 -1.47 0.51
CA GLN A 177 1.58 -1.05 -0.89
C GLN A 177 0.21 -1.12 -1.61
N HIS A 178 -0.63 -2.07 -1.21
CA HIS A 178 -1.99 -2.27 -1.72
C HIS A 178 -3.03 -2.10 -0.61
N THR A 179 -3.27 -0.84 -0.24
CA THR A 179 -4.31 -0.50 0.74
C THR A 179 -5.61 -0.30 -0.01
N PHE A 180 -6.63 -1.06 0.36
CA PHE A 180 -7.97 -0.84 -0.14
C PHE A 180 -8.92 -0.53 1.01
N LEU A 181 -9.90 0.32 0.74
CA LEU A 181 -10.98 0.63 1.66
C LEU A 181 -12.26 0.05 1.07
N VAL A 182 -12.93 -0.83 1.82
CA VAL A 182 -14.27 -1.28 1.44
C VAL A 182 -15.26 -0.21 1.89
N THR A 183 -15.94 0.43 0.95
CA THR A 183 -16.88 1.50 1.22
C THR A 183 -17.94 1.58 0.12
N ASN A 184 -19.10 2.18 0.43
CA ASN A 184 -20.11 2.42 -0.59
C ASN A 184 -19.49 3.26 -1.73
N ALA A 185 -19.78 2.90 -2.98
CA ALA A 185 -19.32 3.67 -4.12
C ALA A 185 -19.93 5.09 -4.07
N CYS A 186 -19.08 6.11 -4.05
CA CYS A 186 -19.46 7.51 -4.10
C CYS A 186 -18.52 8.25 -5.06
N GLY A 187 -19.03 9.28 -5.72
CA GLY A 187 -18.30 10.11 -6.68
C GLY A 187 -19.23 10.54 -7.82
N THR A 188 -18.71 11.36 -8.74
CA THR A 188 -19.49 11.91 -9.85
C THR A 188 -19.54 10.95 -11.05
N PHE A 189 -20.73 10.70 -11.60
CA PHE A 189 -20.91 9.90 -12.82
C PHE A 189 -20.09 10.48 -13.99
N GLY A 190 -19.48 9.61 -14.79
CA GLY A 190 -18.53 9.96 -15.84
C GLY A 190 -17.06 9.95 -15.39
N TYR A 191 -16.78 10.20 -14.10
CA TYR A 191 -15.44 10.17 -13.51
C TYR A 191 -15.20 8.95 -12.62
N LEU A 192 -16.27 8.34 -12.11
CA LEU A 192 -16.21 7.24 -11.16
C LEU A 192 -15.53 6.00 -11.75
N ASP A 193 -14.52 5.47 -11.05
CA ASP A 193 -13.82 4.22 -11.43
C ASP A 193 -14.83 3.06 -11.56
N PRO A 194 -15.00 2.45 -12.75
CA PRO A 194 -15.99 1.39 -12.97
C PRO A 194 -15.68 0.14 -12.15
N VAL A 195 -14.41 -0.11 -11.80
CA VAL A 195 -14.04 -1.20 -10.90
C VAL A 195 -14.45 -0.87 -9.48
N TYR A 196 -14.26 0.37 -9.03
CA TYR A 196 -14.68 0.80 -7.69
C TYR A 196 -16.20 0.77 -7.56
N TYR A 197 -16.91 1.30 -8.56
CA TYR A 197 -18.37 1.25 -8.62
C TYR A 197 -18.91 -0.18 -8.45
N ARG A 198 -18.33 -1.15 -9.17
CA ARG A 198 -18.76 -2.55 -9.12
C ARG A 198 -18.30 -3.30 -7.85
N SER A 199 -17.08 -3.03 -7.39
CA SER A 199 -16.46 -3.82 -6.31
C SER A 199 -16.67 -3.25 -4.90
N GLY A 200 -16.97 -1.95 -4.77
CA GLY A 200 -16.93 -1.22 -3.49
C GLY A 200 -15.53 -1.06 -2.91
N VAL A 201 -14.48 -1.51 -3.62
CA VAL A 201 -13.09 -1.48 -3.19
C VAL A 201 -12.45 -0.19 -3.68
N LEU A 202 -12.22 0.75 -2.79
CA LEU A 202 -11.58 2.04 -3.07
C LEU A 202 -10.06 1.93 -2.91
N THR A 203 -9.31 2.48 -3.87
CA THR A 203 -7.84 2.44 -3.93
C THR A 203 -7.27 3.75 -4.47
N LYS A 204 -5.94 3.95 -4.45
CA LYS A 204 -5.30 5.11 -5.13
C LYS A 204 -5.62 5.12 -6.62
N GLU A 205 -5.63 3.93 -7.20
CA GLU A 205 -5.90 3.67 -8.60
C GLU A 205 -7.32 4.11 -9.01
N SER A 206 -8.24 4.26 -8.04
CA SER A 206 -9.58 4.82 -8.28
C SER A 206 -9.52 6.33 -8.52
N ASP A 207 -8.74 7.08 -7.74
CA ASP A 207 -8.50 8.51 -8.00
C ASP A 207 -7.69 8.72 -9.29
N VAL A 208 -6.73 7.82 -9.58
CA VAL A 208 -5.96 7.85 -10.83
C VAL A 208 -6.89 7.72 -12.05
N TYR A 209 -7.89 6.84 -11.99
CA TYR A 209 -8.89 6.72 -13.06
C TYR A 209 -9.66 8.03 -13.25
N SER A 210 -10.19 8.60 -12.16
CA SER A 210 -10.92 9.86 -12.22
C SER A 210 -10.07 11.01 -12.75
N PHE A 211 -8.79 11.06 -12.38
CA PHE A 211 -7.83 12.02 -12.93
C PHE A 211 -7.55 11.76 -14.41
N GLY A 212 -7.48 10.51 -14.85
CA GLY A 212 -7.39 10.14 -16.27
C GLY A 212 -8.53 10.71 -17.10
N VAL A 213 -9.76 10.68 -16.59
CA VAL A 213 -10.92 11.32 -17.23
C VAL A 213 -10.71 12.83 -17.34
N VAL A 214 -10.23 13.50 -16.29
CA VAL A 214 -9.90 14.95 -16.33
C VAL A 214 -8.82 15.24 -17.38
N LEU A 215 -7.78 14.41 -17.50
CA LEU A 215 -6.76 14.57 -18.55
C LEU A 215 -7.38 14.48 -19.95
N LEU A 216 -8.36 13.59 -20.14
CA LEU A 216 -9.09 13.47 -21.40
C LEU A 216 -9.98 14.68 -21.68
N GLU A 217 -10.61 15.28 -20.65
CA GLU A 217 -11.36 16.54 -20.82
C GLU A 217 -10.43 17.65 -21.30
N ILE A 218 -9.26 17.76 -20.66
CA ILE A 218 -8.23 18.74 -21.00
C ILE A 218 -7.72 18.54 -22.42
N LEU A 219 -7.50 17.28 -22.83
CA LEU A 219 -7.01 16.91 -24.16
C LEU A 219 -8.03 17.18 -25.25
N CYS A 220 -9.28 16.78 -25.05
CA CYS A 220 -10.32 16.84 -26.07
C CYS A 220 -10.99 18.21 -26.13
N GLY A 221 -10.96 18.98 -25.04
CA GLY A 221 -11.67 20.25 -24.91
C GLY A 221 -13.18 20.08 -24.74
N ARG A 222 -13.61 18.97 -24.14
CA ARG A 222 -15.02 18.63 -23.89
C ARG A 222 -15.19 18.03 -22.50
N LEU A 223 -16.39 18.12 -21.93
CA LEU A 223 -16.64 17.62 -20.57
C LEU A 223 -16.87 16.10 -20.55
N ALA A 224 -16.68 15.49 -19.37
CA ALA A 224 -16.73 14.04 -19.21
C ALA A 224 -18.12 13.44 -19.46
N ALA A 225 -19.15 14.20 -19.15
CA ALA A 225 -20.55 13.88 -19.40
C ALA A 225 -21.20 15.03 -20.18
N GLU A 226 -21.63 14.75 -21.40
CA GLU A 226 -22.42 15.67 -22.23
C GLU A 226 -23.78 15.02 -22.53
N ASN A 227 -24.85 15.83 -22.49
CA ASN A 227 -26.23 15.35 -22.52
C ASN A 227 -26.51 14.48 -23.75
N GLY A 228 -26.76 13.19 -23.53
CA GLY A 228 -27.22 12.24 -24.56
C GLY A 228 -26.12 11.43 -25.26
N GLU A 229 -24.85 11.66 -24.95
CA GLU A 229 -23.72 10.94 -25.54
C GLU A 229 -23.05 9.96 -24.55
N MET A 230 -22.24 9.05 -25.10
CA MET A 230 -21.39 8.17 -24.30
C MET A 230 -20.37 8.98 -23.50
N PHE A 231 -20.11 8.60 -22.24
CA PHE A 231 -19.11 9.27 -21.41
C PHE A 231 -17.75 9.34 -22.10
N LEU A 232 -17.01 10.43 -21.89
CA LEU A 232 -15.73 10.69 -22.54
C LEU A 232 -14.69 9.60 -22.25
N GLY A 233 -14.65 9.04 -21.04
CA GLY A 233 -13.69 7.99 -20.68
C GLY A 233 -13.77 6.79 -21.64
N PRO A 234 -14.90 6.07 -21.69
CA PRO A 234 -15.12 4.98 -22.65
C PRO A 234 -14.92 5.38 -24.12
N LEU A 235 -15.37 6.57 -24.51
CA LEU A 235 -15.22 7.03 -25.90
C LEU A 235 -13.76 7.26 -26.27
N ALA A 236 -12.97 7.89 -25.40
CA ALA A 236 -11.56 8.09 -25.63
C ALA A 236 -10.77 6.77 -25.58
N GLU A 237 -11.18 5.80 -24.76
CA GLU A 237 -10.62 4.45 -24.73
C GLU A 237 -10.73 3.79 -26.12
N THR A 238 -11.93 3.71 -26.68
CA THR A 238 -12.16 3.16 -28.02
C THR A 238 -11.36 3.90 -29.09
N GLN A 239 -11.40 5.25 -29.08
CA GLN A 239 -10.73 6.05 -30.10
C GLN A 239 -9.20 5.98 -30.02
N TYR A 240 -8.65 5.81 -28.81
CA TYR A 240 -7.22 5.58 -28.62
C TYR A 240 -6.80 4.22 -29.20
N GLU A 241 -7.55 3.16 -28.90
CA GLU A 241 -7.27 1.80 -29.39
C GLU A 241 -7.39 1.68 -30.92
N GLU A 242 -8.31 2.41 -31.52
CA GLU A 242 -8.49 2.48 -32.98
C GLU A 242 -7.52 3.43 -33.69
N ASN A 243 -6.61 4.09 -32.96
CA ASN A 243 -5.71 5.15 -33.48
C ASN A 243 -6.46 6.34 -34.13
N LYS A 244 -7.65 6.66 -33.62
CA LYS A 244 -8.54 7.75 -34.09
C LYS A 244 -8.72 8.87 -33.07
N LEU A 245 -7.86 8.92 -32.04
CA LEU A 245 -7.96 9.93 -30.99
C LEU A 245 -7.96 11.38 -31.52
N ASP A 246 -7.26 11.65 -32.62
CA ASP A 246 -7.24 12.96 -33.27
C ASP A 246 -8.63 13.42 -33.74
N GLU A 247 -9.58 12.52 -34.00
CA GLU A 247 -10.95 12.84 -34.43
C GLU A 247 -11.80 13.47 -33.31
N ILE A 248 -11.46 13.20 -32.04
CA ILE A 248 -12.20 13.72 -30.87
C ILE A 248 -11.52 14.91 -30.20
N ILE A 249 -10.34 15.32 -30.68
CA ILE A 249 -9.61 16.49 -30.17
C ILE A 249 -10.10 17.75 -30.91
N ASN A 250 -10.40 18.81 -30.16
CA ASN A 250 -10.74 20.10 -30.75
C ASN A 250 -9.67 20.55 -31.79
N PRO A 251 -10.04 20.84 -33.06
CA PRO A 251 -9.08 21.16 -34.12
C PRO A 251 -8.19 22.37 -33.83
N THR A 252 -8.71 23.38 -33.12
CA THR A 252 -7.95 24.58 -32.74
C THR A 252 -6.89 24.25 -31.70
N LEU A 253 -7.22 23.36 -30.76
CA LEU A 253 -6.29 22.88 -29.75
C LEU A 253 -5.23 21.95 -30.38
N ARG A 254 -5.64 21.06 -31.29
CA ARG A 254 -4.76 20.12 -31.98
C ARG A 254 -3.60 20.81 -32.73
N LYS A 255 -3.86 21.98 -33.31
CA LYS A 255 -2.84 22.81 -34.00
C LYS A 255 -1.73 23.33 -33.08
N GLN A 256 -1.94 23.37 -31.77
CA GLN A 256 -0.96 23.82 -30.78
C GLN A 256 -0.03 22.70 -30.30
N MET A 257 -0.31 21.45 -30.69
CA MET A 257 0.36 20.27 -30.14
C MET A 257 1.39 19.68 -31.11
N LYS A 258 2.67 19.60 -30.69
CA LYS A 258 3.62 18.68 -31.33
C LYS A 258 3.17 17.22 -31.14
N LEU A 259 3.34 16.41 -32.20
CA LEU A 259 2.92 15.01 -32.23
C LEU A 259 3.48 14.18 -31.07
N ASN A 260 4.79 14.28 -30.77
CA ASN A 260 5.41 13.49 -29.69
C ASN A 260 4.89 13.87 -28.29
N SER A 261 4.54 15.14 -28.08
CA SER A 261 3.97 15.59 -26.82
C SER A 261 2.52 15.12 -26.68
N LEU A 262 1.75 15.21 -27.76
CA LEU A 262 0.41 14.62 -27.84
C LEU A 262 0.46 13.13 -27.51
N ASN A 263 1.32 12.36 -28.16
CA ASN A 263 1.46 10.92 -27.93
C ASN A 263 1.84 10.60 -26.47
N THR A 264 2.72 11.41 -25.86
CA THR A 264 3.12 11.21 -24.46
C THR A 264 1.96 11.51 -23.50
N PHE A 265 1.20 12.58 -23.75
CA PHE A 265 0.05 12.97 -22.94
C PHE A 265 -1.11 11.98 -23.09
N SER A 266 -1.46 11.59 -24.32
CA SER A 266 -2.56 10.67 -24.58
C SER A 266 -2.27 9.28 -24.03
N ALA A 267 -1.03 8.79 -24.16
CA ALA A 267 -0.63 7.49 -23.61
C ALA A 267 -0.79 7.43 -22.09
N ILE A 268 -0.37 8.47 -21.36
CA ILE A 268 -0.52 8.47 -19.90
C ILE A 268 -1.99 8.63 -19.48
N ALA A 269 -2.77 9.46 -20.17
CA ALA A 269 -4.20 9.60 -19.92
C ALA A 269 -4.97 8.29 -20.15
N TYR A 270 -4.67 7.59 -21.24
CA TYR A 270 -5.22 6.26 -21.54
C TYR A 270 -4.81 5.22 -20.49
N GLN A 271 -3.55 5.21 -20.07
CA GLN A 271 -3.08 4.28 -19.03
C GLN A 271 -3.81 4.50 -17.70
N CYS A 272 -4.14 5.74 -17.34
CA CYS A 272 -4.91 6.06 -16.13
C CYS A 272 -6.32 5.44 -16.13
N ILE A 273 -6.97 5.30 -17.28
CA ILE A 273 -8.35 4.83 -17.38
C ILE A 273 -8.49 3.32 -17.62
N LYS A 274 -7.39 2.55 -17.60
CA LYS A 274 -7.44 1.10 -17.80
C LYS A 274 -8.39 0.40 -16.83
N ASN A 275 -9.13 -0.59 -17.31
CA ASN A 275 -9.99 -1.41 -16.46
C ASN A 275 -9.18 -2.22 -15.43
N ASN A 276 -8.00 -2.73 -15.79
CA ASN A 276 -7.14 -3.41 -14.85
C ASN A 276 -6.39 -2.39 -13.96
N ARG A 277 -6.61 -2.46 -12.64
CA ARG A 277 -6.02 -1.51 -11.68
C ARG A 277 -4.50 -1.56 -11.63
N SER A 278 -3.90 -2.75 -11.79
CA SER A 278 -2.43 -2.90 -11.73
C SER A 278 -1.72 -2.30 -12.95
N GLU A 279 -2.44 -2.04 -14.04
CA GLU A 279 -1.91 -1.37 -15.23
C GLU A 279 -1.94 0.15 -15.10
N ARG A 280 -2.73 0.70 -14.16
CA ARG A 280 -2.82 2.15 -13.93
C ARG A 280 -1.53 2.66 -13.30
N PRO A 281 -1.03 3.82 -13.72
CA PRO A 281 0.22 4.39 -13.20
C PRO A 281 0.04 4.98 -11.80
N THR A 282 1.14 5.15 -11.08
CA THR A 282 1.16 6.01 -9.88
C THR A 282 1.06 7.49 -10.28
N MET A 283 0.59 8.35 -9.38
CA MET A 283 0.54 9.79 -9.65
C MET A 283 1.93 10.39 -9.89
N ALA A 284 2.98 9.88 -9.24
CA ALA A 284 4.37 10.24 -9.54
C ALA A 284 4.75 9.98 -11.00
N ARG A 285 4.37 8.81 -11.55
CA ARG A 285 4.57 8.48 -12.96
C ARG A 285 3.75 9.38 -13.89
N VAL A 286 2.52 9.73 -13.48
CA VAL A 286 1.68 10.67 -14.23
C VAL A 286 2.36 12.04 -14.31
N ILE A 287 2.85 12.58 -13.19
CA ILE A 287 3.59 13.85 -13.16
C ILE A 287 4.79 13.81 -14.11
N GLU A 288 5.64 12.78 -14.00
CA GLU A 288 6.83 12.61 -14.84
C GLU A 288 6.48 12.68 -16.34
N LYS A 289 5.42 11.98 -16.75
CA LYS A 289 5.00 11.94 -18.16
C LYS A 289 4.38 13.25 -18.63
N LEU A 290 3.63 13.95 -17.79
CA LEU A 290 3.08 15.27 -18.10
C LEU A 290 4.20 16.33 -18.22
N GLU A 291 5.19 16.29 -17.33
CA GLU A 291 6.37 17.15 -17.40
C GLU A 291 7.18 16.87 -18.67
N ASN A 292 7.38 15.61 -19.01
CA ASN A 292 8.03 15.21 -20.27
C ASN A 292 7.25 15.72 -21.49
N ALA A 293 5.91 15.58 -21.50
CA ALA A 293 5.08 16.12 -22.58
C ALA A 293 5.20 17.64 -22.71
N PHE A 294 5.35 18.36 -21.58
CA PHE A 294 5.59 19.80 -21.55
C PHE A 294 6.99 20.18 -22.09
N GLU A 295 8.03 19.42 -21.74
CA GLU A 295 9.38 19.61 -22.24
C GLU A 295 9.49 19.33 -23.75
N ILE A 296 8.82 18.28 -24.26
CA ILE A 296 8.77 17.97 -25.70
C ILE A 296 8.16 19.13 -26.51
N GLN A 297 7.19 19.86 -25.94
CA GLN A 297 6.65 21.08 -26.58
C GLN A 297 7.70 22.19 -26.73
N GLY A 298 8.81 22.13 -25.98
CA GLY A 298 9.88 23.13 -25.99
C GLY A 298 9.77 24.15 -24.87
N TRP A 299 9.10 23.81 -23.76
CA TRP A 299 8.97 24.68 -22.59
C TRP A 299 9.71 24.10 -21.38
N ASN A 300 10.27 24.97 -20.54
CA ASN A 300 10.94 24.59 -19.30
C ASN A 300 10.09 25.07 -18.11
N LEU A 301 9.97 24.24 -17.06
CA LEU A 301 9.18 24.55 -15.88
C LEU A 301 9.88 25.51 -14.90
N GLY A 302 11.19 25.75 -15.02
CA GLY A 302 11.96 26.59 -14.09
C GLY A 302 12.10 25.96 -12.70
N ASN A 303 13.30 26.05 -12.11
CA ASN A 303 13.66 25.47 -10.80
C ASN A 303 13.20 24.02 -10.59
N LYS A 304 13.97 23.08 -11.14
CA LYS A 304 13.87 21.66 -10.77
C LYS A 304 14.32 21.49 -9.31
N ILE A 305 13.39 21.52 -8.37
CA ILE A 305 13.55 20.72 -7.15
C ILE A 305 13.24 19.30 -7.60
N TYR A 306 14.27 18.53 -7.94
CA TYR A 306 14.12 17.11 -8.21
C TYR A 306 13.70 16.42 -6.91
N TRP A 307 12.39 16.29 -6.69
CA TRP A 307 11.87 15.35 -5.71
C TRP A 307 12.22 13.94 -6.20
N ARG A 308 13.24 13.31 -5.58
CA ARG A 308 13.59 11.91 -5.83
C ARG A 308 12.41 11.04 -5.38
N SER A 309 11.58 10.57 -6.31
CA SER A 309 10.83 9.34 -6.08
C SER A 309 11.81 8.18 -6.24
N GLN A 310 12.38 7.68 -5.14
CA GLN A 310 12.98 6.35 -5.15
C GLN A 310 11.83 5.37 -5.39
N ASN A 311 11.82 4.73 -6.55
CA ASN A 311 10.79 3.74 -6.86
C ASN A 311 11.27 2.40 -6.32
N ARG A 312 10.39 1.73 -5.59
CA ARG A 312 10.58 0.30 -5.31
C ARG A 312 10.46 -0.44 -6.63
N TRP A 313 11.42 -1.32 -6.90
CA TRP A 313 11.36 -2.26 -8.00
C TRP A 313 11.39 -3.67 -7.43
N ASP A 314 10.70 -4.58 -8.10
CA ASP A 314 10.72 -5.99 -7.78
C ASP A 314 10.62 -6.80 -9.06
N PHE A 315 11.19 -8.00 -8.99
CA PHE A 315 11.11 -9.03 -9.98
C PHE A 315 10.87 -10.33 -9.22
N LEU A 316 9.65 -10.85 -9.30
CA LEU A 316 9.31 -12.16 -8.74
C LEU A 316 9.20 -13.16 -9.88
N MET A 317 9.95 -14.25 -9.78
CA MET A 317 9.89 -15.34 -10.76
C MET A 317 8.57 -16.11 -10.57
N GLU A 318 7.90 -16.46 -11.67
CA GLU A 318 6.66 -17.27 -11.65
C GLU A 318 6.94 -18.76 -11.39
N LYS A 319 5.96 -19.50 -10.86
CA LYS A 319 6.14 -20.86 -10.27
C LYS A 319 6.89 -21.82 -11.18
N ASP A 320 6.68 -21.74 -12.49
CA ASP A 320 7.26 -22.64 -13.52
C ASP A 320 8.27 -21.96 -14.44
N HIS A 321 8.78 -20.79 -14.03
CA HIS A 321 9.79 -20.04 -14.76
C HIS A 321 11.19 -20.36 -14.21
N LYS A 322 12.18 -20.44 -15.11
CA LYS A 322 13.61 -20.48 -14.77
C LYS A 322 14.29 -19.18 -15.17
N LEU A 323 15.14 -18.63 -14.31
CA LEU A 323 15.95 -17.47 -14.66
C LEU A 323 16.99 -17.89 -15.70
N LYS A 324 16.99 -17.22 -16.87
CA LYS A 324 17.93 -17.50 -17.97
C LYS A 324 18.95 -16.42 -18.17
N MET A 325 18.61 -15.16 -17.91
CA MET A 325 19.53 -14.07 -18.13
C MET A 325 19.29 -12.89 -17.19
N ILE A 326 20.36 -12.23 -16.77
CA ILE A 326 20.33 -10.89 -16.18
C ILE A 326 21.06 -9.94 -17.12
N THR A 327 20.40 -8.87 -17.53
CA THR A 327 21.05 -7.76 -18.23
C THR A 327 21.40 -6.67 -17.23
N VAL A 328 22.68 -6.34 -17.15
CA VAL A 328 23.24 -5.33 -16.25
C VAL A 328 23.74 -4.15 -17.08
N ASP A 329 23.16 -2.99 -16.88
CA ASP A 329 23.61 -1.71 -17.46
C ASP A 329 24.52 -1.03 -16.43
N HIS A 330 25.81 -0.90 -16.74
CA HIS A 330 26.83 -0.47 -15.79
C HIS A 330 27.91 0.42 -16.42
N GLY A 331 28.72 1.04 -15.56
CA GLY A 331 29.88 1.85 -15.90
C GLY A 331 30.77 1.99 -14.68
N ASP A 332 30.93 3.20 -14.16
CA ASP A 332 31.44 3.43 -12.80
C ASP A 332 30.46 2.94 -11.71
N LEU A 333 29.19 2.77 -12.07
CA LEU A 333 28.08 2.45 -11.17
C LEU A 333 27.14 1.41 -11.83
N ILE A 334 26.16 0.89 -11.07
CA ILE A 334 25.07 0.10 -11.64
C ILE A 334 23.89 1.01 -11.97
N TYR A 335 23.62 1.18 -13.26
CA TYR A 335 22.57 2.08 -13.77
C TYR A 335 21.22 1.40 -13.79
N SER A 336 21.16 0.13 -14.24
CA SER A 336 19.90 -0.61 -14.28
C SER A 336 20.06 -2.13 -14.37
N LEU A 337 18.95 -2.84 -14.10
CA LEU A 337 18.85 -4.29 -14.20
C LEU A 337 17.59 -4.70 -14.98
N MET A 338 17.69 -5.77 -15.75
CA MET A 338 16.56 -6.49 -16.35
C MET A 338 16.77 -8.00 -16.20
N PHE A 339 15.68 -8.74 -16.01
CA PHE A 339 15.69 -10.17 -15.75
C PHE A 339 14.92 -10.89 -16.84
N THR A 340 15.49 -11.94 -17.43
CA THR A 340 14.82 -12.76 -18.43
C THR A 340 14.65 -14.17 -17.90
N THR A 341 13.42 -14.67 -17.91
CA THR A 341 13.06 -16.02 -17.52
C THR A 341 12.57 -16.83 -18.72
N GLU A 342 12.69 -18.14 -18.65
CA GLU A 342 12.08 -19.08 -19.60
C GLU A 342 10.97 -19.88 -18.94
N SER A 343 9.87 -20.09 -19.66
CA SER A 343 8.89 -21.14 -19.36
C SER A 343 8.39 -21.77 -20.65
N ASN A 344 8.38 -23.10 -20.70
CA ASN A 344 7.97 -23.90 -21.87
C ASN A 344 8.65 -23.47 -23.19
N GLY A 345 9.93 -23.07 -23.14
CA GLY A 345 10.69 -22.62 -24.31
C GLY A 345 10.41 -21.18 -24.76
N VAL A 346 9.62 -20.41 -24.00
CA VAL A 346 9.34 -18.99 -24.26
C VAL A 346 10.08 -18.11 -23.27
N LEU A 347 10.76 -17.07 -23.76
CA LEU A 347 11.50 -16.10 -22.94
C LEU A 347 10.62 -14.89 -22.58
N TYR A 348 10.63 -14.52 -21.30
CA TYR A 348 9.93 -13.36 -20.74
C TYR A 348 10.95 -12.43 -20.10
N THR A 349 10.95 -11.15 -20.47
CA THR A 349 11.87 -10.15 -19.91
C THR A 349 11.11 -9.18 -19.03
N SER A 350 11.62 -8.92 -17.82
CA SER A 350 11.05 -8.01 -16.84
C SER A 350 11.13 -6.56 -17.32
N ASN A 351 10.38 -5.68 -16.64
CA ASN A 351 10.61 -4.25 -16.72
C ASN A 351 12.05 -3.90 -16.28
N LYS A 352 12.58 -2.80 -16.84
CA LYS A 352 13.88 -2.23 -16.47
C LYS A 352 13.79 -1.60 -15.09
N ALA A 353 14.61 -2.08 -14.14
CA ALA A 353 14.80 -1.46 -12.84
C ALA A 353 15.91 -0.40 -12.94
N GLY A 354 15.63 0.86 -12.62
CA GLY A 354 16.58 1.98 -12.77
C GLY A 354 16.74 2.48 -14.22
N GLY A 355 17.82 3.23 -14.48
CA GLY A 355 18.23 3.58 -15.84
C GLY A 355 17.82 4.96 -16.37
N TRP A 356 17.61 5.97 -15.52
CA TRP A 356 17.32 7.34 -15.98
C TRP A 356 18.54 8.10 -16.55
N ASN A 357 19.76 7.60 -16.35
CA ASN A 357 20.97 8.22 -16.90
C ASN A 357 21.64 7.39 -18.02
N GLY A 358 21.25 6.12 -18.19
CA GLY A 358 21.90 5.15 -19.10
C GLY A 358 23.34 4.83 -18.66
N GLY A 359 23.75 3.55 -18.70
CA GLY A 359 25.16 3.19 -18.55
C GLY A 359 25.88 3.16 -19.90
N ASP A 360 27.21 3.23 -19.85
CA ASP A 360 28.05 3.14 -21.05
C ASP A 360 28.25 1.68 -21.51
N ILE A 361 28.03 0.69 -20.63
CA ILE A 361 28.29 -0.72 -20.87
C ILE A 361 27.07 -1.57 -20.48
N VAL A 362 26.59 -2.40 -21.40
CA VAL A 362 25.53 -3.38 -21.13
C VAL A 362 26.10 -4.79 -21.17
N SER A 363 26.10 -5.48 -20.04
CA SER A 363 26.53 -6.87 -19.90
C SER A 363 25.34 -7.81 -19.75
N LYS A 364 25.43 -8.99 -20.37
CA LYS A 364 24.41 -10.05 -20.26
C LYS A 364 25.01 -11.25 -19.55
N VAL A 365 24.41 -11.62 -18.42
CA VAL A 365 24.73 -12.81 -17.64
C VAL A 365 23.74 -13.89 -18.03
N VAL A 366 24.18 -14.98 -18.66
CA VAL A 366 23.32 -16.09 -19.09
C VAL A 366 23.59 -17.29 -18.18
N PHE A 367 22.53 -17.93 -17.72
CA PHE A 367 22.58 -19.08 -16.81
C PHE A 367 22.30 -20.39 -17.55
N ASP A 368 23.04 -21.44 -17.19
CA ASP A 368 22.73 -22.82 -17.60
C ASP A 368 21.46 -23.36 -16.91
N ASP A 369 20.90 -24.46 -17.42
CA ASP A 369 19.66 -25.07 -16.90
C ASP A 369 19.72 -25.56 -15.44
N ASP A 370 20.92 -25.88 -14.96
CA ASP A 370 21.27 -26.35 -13.62
C ASP A 370 22.09 -25.31 -12.82
N GLU A 371 22.27 -24.11 -13.36
CA GLU A 371 22.96 -23.02 -12.67
C GLU A 371 21.99 -22.19 -11.83
N GLU A 372 22.24 -22.13 -10.53
CA GLU A 372 21.38 -21.43 -9.56
C GLU A 372 22.16 -20.38 -8.78
N ILE A 373 21.54 -19.21 -8.56
CA ILE A 373 22.12 -18.14 -7.74
C ILE A 373 22.07 -18.52 -6.27
N ILE A 374 23.25 -18.62 -5.65
CA ILE A 374 23.41 -18.98 -4.24
C ILE A 374 23.79 -17.77 -3.37
N ASN A 375 24.30 -16.69 -3.97
CA ASN A 375 24.66 -15.46 -3.26
C ASN A 375 24.80 -14.29 -4.23
N ILE A 376 24.57 -13.06 -3.75
CA ILE A 376 24.91 -11.83 -4.49
C ILE A 376 26.01 -11.11 -3.71
N ASN A 377 27.08 -10.74 -4.41
CA ASN A 377 28.12 -9.87 -3.87
C ASN A 377 28.04 -8.51 -4.57
N GLY A 378 28.59 -7.49 -3.94
CA GLY A 378 28.71 -6.19 -4.57
C GLY A 378 29.48 -5.22 -3.68
N THR A 379 29.64 -3.99 -4.15
CA THR A 379 30.21 -2.90 -3.37
C THR A 379 29.34 -1.65 -3.51
N VAL A 380 29.40 -0.77 -2.51
CA VAL A 380 28.74 0.53 -2.56
C VAL A 380 29.75 1.65 -2.78
N GLY A 381 29.44 2.58 -3.66
CA GLY A 381 30.29 3.73 -3.97
C GLY A 381 29.54 5.03 -3.80
N VAL A 382 30.25 6.13 -4.02
CA VAL A 382 29.67 7.48 -4.05
C VAL A 382 29.61 7.95 -5.49
N SER A 383 28.44 8.35 -5.97
CA SER A 383 28.26 8.86 -7.32
C SER A 383 29.17 10.06 -7.61
N LYS A 384 29.73 10.11 -8.82
CA LYS A 384 30.57 11.21 -9.33
C LYS A 384 29.84 11.92 -10.49
N GLY A 385 30.29 13.10 -10.90
CA GLY A 385 29.73 13.84 -12.06
C GLY A 385 28.49 14.70 -11.75
N GLN A 386 27.57 14.83 -12.71
CA GLN A 386 26.41 15.75 -12.66
C GLN A 386 25.50 15.53 -11.44
N TYR A 387 25.52 14.34 -10.85
CA TYR A 387 24.76 13.97 -9.65
C TYR A 387 25.69 13.39 -8.57
N ALA A 388 26.72 14.13 -8.16
CA ALA A 388 27.71 13.66 -7.19
C ALA A 388 27.21 13.59 -5.74
N GLY A 389 27.77 12.69 -4.93
CA GLY A 389 27.60 12.65 -3.47
C GLY A 389 26.59 11.65 -2.92
N TYR A 390 26.05 10.73 -3.73
CA TYR A 390 25.09 9.73 -3.29
C TYR A 390 25.71 8.35 -3.11
N THR A 391 25.42 7.69 -1.98
CA THR A 391 25.79 6.29 -1.75
C THR A 391 24.87 5.35 -2.52
N ILE A 392 25.41 4.60 -3.46
CA ILE A 392 24.67 3.72 -4.40
C ILE A 392 25.46 2.44 -4.66
N ILE A 393 24.82 1.44 -5.29
CA ILE A 393 25.51 0.20 -5.67
C ILE A 393 26.50 0.52 -6.82
N SER A 394 27.78 0.42 -6.52
CA SER A 394 28.86 0.66 -7.48
C SER A 394 29.27 -0.59 -8.21
N SER A 395 29.17 -1.77 -7.57
CA SER A 395 29.37 -3.04 -8.26
C SER A 395 28.45 -4.17 -7.83
N LEU A 396 28.24 -5.14 -8.73
CA LEU A 396 27.48 -6.36 -8.49
C LEU A 396 28.19 -7.60 -9.05
N SER A 397 28.10 -8.71 -8.34
CA SER A 397 28.47 -10.04 -8.80
C SER A 397 27.41 -11.05 -8.39
N PHE A 398 27.02 -11.92 -9.31
CA PHE A 398 26.09 -13.02 -9.04
C PHE A 398 26.90 -14.30 -8.83
N VAL A 399 26.87 -14.84 -7.62
CA VAL A 399 27.54 -16.10 -7.29
C VAL A 399 26.54 -17.22 -7.47
N THR A 400 26.88 -18.19 -8.31
CA THR A 400 26.08 -19.37 -8.57
C THR A 400 26.72 -20.61 -7.95
N ASN A 401 25.99 -21.72 -7.98
CA ASN A 401 26.53 -23.05 -7.66
C ASN A 401 27.67 -23.49 -8.60
N LYS A 402 27.91 -22.81 -9.72
CA LYS A 402 28.98 -23.12 -10.67
C LYS A 402 30.11 -22.10 -10.70
N MET A 403 29.79 -20.81 -10.77
CA MET A 403 30.76 -19.77 -11.01
C MET A 403 30.34 -18.41 -10.42
N ILE A 404 31.17 -17.39 -10.63
CA ILE A 404 30.86 -16.01 -10.25
C ILE A 404 30.78 -15.19 -11.52
N HIS A 405 29.64 -14.53 -11.73
CA HIS A 405 29.43 -13.58 -12.82
C HIS A 405 29.66 -12.16 -12.33
N GLY A 406 30.57 -11.41 -12.97
CA GLY A 406 30.97 -10.06 -12.57
C GLY A 406 32.40 -9.99 -12.01
N PRO A 407 32.77 -8.91 -11.28
CA PRO A 407 31.95 -7.77 -10.93
C PRO A 407 31.59 -6.90 -12.14
N PHE A 408 30.35 -6.44 -12.18
CA PHE A 408 29.88 -5.36 -13.04
C PHE A 408 29.99 -4.05 -12.26
N GLY A 409 30.35 -2.94 -12.90
CA GLY A 409 30.59 -1.66 -12.22
C GLY A 409 31.96 -1.52 -11.53
N GLU A 410 32.17 -0.43 -10.80
CA GLU A 410 33.43 -0.13 -10.09
C GLU A 410 33.44 -0.74 -8.66
N VAL A 411 34.44 -1.56 -8.39
CA VAL A 411 34.64 -2.18 -7.06
C VAL A 411 35.24 -1.18 -6.09
N THR A 412 34.58 -0.97 -4.95
CA THR A 412 35.05 -0.08 -3.87
C THR A 412 35.40 -0.86 -2.59
N ASN A 413 35.90 -0.14 -1.58
CA ASN A 413 36.27 -0.73 -0.28
C ASN A 413 35.08 -0.98 0.67
N ALA A 414 33.83 -0.85 0.21
CA ALA A 414 32.63 -1.05 1.01
C ALA A 414 31.78 -2.22 0.45
N PRO A 415 32.17 -3.48 0.71
CA PRO A 415 31.49 -4.64 0.15
C PRO A 415 30.18 -5.00 0.90
N PHE A 416 29.22 -5.56 0.18
CA PHE A 416 28.04 -6.23 0.73
C PHE A 416 27.91 -7.67 0.22
N SER A 417 27.03 -8.45 0.86
CA SER A 417 26.65 -9.80 0.44
C SER A 417 25.18 -10.04 0.75
N VAL A 418 24.49 -10.76 -0.12
CA VAL A 418 23.12 -11.23 0.09
C VAL A 418 23.11 -12.76 -0.06
N PRO A 419 23.33 -13.52 1.03
CA PRO A 419 23.39 -14.98 0.98
C PRO A 419 22.00 -15.59 0.78
N CYS A 420 21.86 -16.51 -0.19
CA CYS A 420 20.61 -17.20 -0.52
C CYS A 420 20.57 -18.60 0.14
N GLU A 421 20.78 -18.71 1.46
CA GLU A 421 20.87 -20.02 2.14
C GLU A 421 19.48 -20.66 2.38
N LYS A 422 19.29 -21.89 1.88
CA LYS A 422 18.17 -22.83 2.14
C LYS A 422 16.76 -22.36 1.74
N GLY A 423 16.59 -22.07 0.46
CA GLY A 423 15.30 -21.99 -0.24
C GLY A 423 15.55 -21.98 -1.76
N SER A 424 14.53 -22.20 -2.58
CA SER A 424 14.70 -21.99 -4.03
C SER A 424 14.69 -20.48 -4.33
N PHE A 425 15.63 -20.01 -5.16
CA PHE A 425 15.70 -18.60 -5.53
C PHE A 425 14.37 -18.15 -6.16
N GLY A 426 13.80 -17.05 -5.67
CA GLY A 426 12.45 -16.59 -6.02
C GLY A 426 12.40 -15.29 -6.81
N GLY A 427 13.47 -14.50 -6.84
CA GLY A 427 13.48 -13.19 -7.51
C GLY A 427 14.37 -12.15 -6.83
N PHE A 428 14.27 -10.88 -7.27
CA PHE A 428 15.01 -9.73 -6.75
C PHE A 428 14.07 -8.58 -6.39
N TYR A 429 14.49 -7.69 -5.50
CA TYR A 429 13.81 -6.43 -5.24
C TYR A 429 14.80 -5.34 -4.81
N GLY A 430 14.38 -4.09 -4.79
CA GLY A 430 15.21 -2.99 -4.31
C GLY A 430 14.60 -1.61 -4.48
N LEU A 431 15.44 -0.59 -4.31
CA LEU A 431 15.14 0.80 -4.64
C LEU A 431 15.96 1.19 -5.87
N ALA A 432 15.34 1.97 -6.76
CA ALA A 432 16.02 2.54 -7.89
C ALA A 432 15.47 3.93 -8.23
N GLY A 433 16.39 4.77 -8.73
CA GLY A 433 16.10 6.05 -9.35
C GLY A 433 16.96 6.20 -10.60
N TYR A 434 17.89 7.15 -10.60
CA TYR A 434 18.89 7.30 -11.67
C TYR A 434 19.83 6.11 -11.77
N TYR A 435 20.09 5.42 -10.65
CA TYR A 435 20.94 4.25 -10.50
C TYR A 435 20.19 3.18 -9.69
N ILE A 436 20.77 1.99 -9.57
CA ILE A 436 20.32 0.99 -8.60
C ILE A 436 20.80 1.42 -7.20
N ASP A 437 19.86 1.82 -6.34
CA ASP A 437 20.15 2.32 -4.99
C ASP A 437 20.30 1.17 -3.98
N SER A 438 19.50 0.10 -4.12
CA SER A 438 19.58 -1.10 -3.28
C SER A 438 19.12 -2.36 -4.02
N ILE A 439 19.53 -3.53 -3.51
CA ILE A 439 19.14 -4.84 -4.03
C ILE A 439 18.95 -5.86 -2.89
N GLY A 440 17.96 -6.72 -3.03
CA GLY A 440 17.62 -7.85 -2.18
C GLY A 440 17.06 -9.01 -3.02
N VAL A 441 16.78 -10.16 -2.37
CA VAL A 441 16.31 -11.38 -3.04
C VAL A 441 15.02 -11.91 -2.42
N TYR A 442 14.12 -12.41 -3.25
CA TYR A 442 13.02 -13.26 -2.82
C TYR A 442 13.49 -14.70 -2.75
N MET A 443 13.07 -15.43 -1.71
CA MET A 443 13.29 -16.86 -1.56
C MET A 443 11.94 -17.57 -1.53
N ARG A 444 11.81 -18.67 -2.27
CA ARG A 444 10.64 -19.55 -2.21
C ARG A 444 10.85 -20.56 -1.09
N ALA A 445 9.91 -20.54 -0.14
CA ALA A 445 9.81 -21.56 0.89
C ALA A 445 9.24 -22.85 0.26
N ASN A 446 9.96 -23.96 0.37
CA ASN A 446 9.37 -25.27 0.11
C ASN A 446 8.37 -25.55 1.23
N SER A 447 7.15 -25.92 0.84
CA SER A 447 6.04 -26.20 1.77
C SER A 447 6.45 -27.26 2.79
N GLU A 448 6.26 -26.94 4.06
CA GLU A 448 6.35 -27.80 5.27
C GLU A 448 7.57 -27.62 6.20
N GLU A 449 8.62 -26.87 5.82
CA GLU A 449 9.76 -26.61 6.72
C GLU A 449 9.79 -25.18 7.28
N ILE A 450 10.16 -25.04 8.57
CA ILE A 450 10.53 -23.75 9.15
C ILE A 450 11.73 -23.22 8.37
N THR A 451 11.50 -22.19 7.56
CA THR A 451 12.52 -21.66 6.64
C THR A 451 13.33 -20.58 7.33
N ARG A 452 14.65 -20.64 7.19
CA ARG A 452 15.58 -19.60 7.65
C ARG A 452 15.66 -18.50 6.60
N VAL A 453 15.46 -17.24 6.99
CA VAL A 453 15.58 -16.09 6.10
C VAL A 453 16.72 -15.21 6.58
N GLY A 454 17.83 -15.23 5.82
CA GLY A 454 19.01 -14.36 5.92
C GLY A 454 19.79 -14.40 7.25
N ILE A 455 21.05 -13.96 7.22
CA ILE A 455 21.78 -13.49 8.41
C ILE A 455 22.39 -12.13 8.07
N TRP A 456 21.86 -11.08 8.65
CA TRP A 456 22.40 -9.73 8.55
C TRP A 456 23.49 -9.56 9.59
N GLY A 457 24.69 -9.09 9.21
CA GLY A 457 25.70 -8.62 10.16
C GLY A 457 27.14 -9.14 10.03
N THR A 458 27.53 -10.26 9.39
CA THR A 458 28.98 -10.59 9.24
C THR A 458 29.41 -11.41 8.00
N LYS A 459 30.67 -11.15 7.54
CA LYS A 459 31.37 -11.75 6.37
C LYS A 459 32.85 -12.22 6.61
N SER A 460 33.35 -12.49 7.84
CA SER A 460 34.79 -12.91 8.04
C SER A 460 35.15 -13.71 9.32
N PRO A 461 36.27 -14.48 9.37
CA PRO A 461 36.48 -15.68 10.22
C PRO A 461 37.27 -15.50 11.54
N GLY A 462 37.53 -14.27 12.00
CA GLY A 462 38.35 -14.04 13.21
C GLY A 462 37.54 -14.01 14.52
N GLY A 463 37.69 -15.03 15.36
CA GLY A 463 37.22 -15.07 16.77
C GLY A 463 35.99 -15.94 17.04
N PRO A 464 35.81 -16.49 18.26
CA PRO A 464 34.80 -17.51 18.55
C PRO A 464 33.39 -16.94 18.40
N ARG A 465 32.69 -17.31 17.32
CA ARG A 465 31.30 -16.90 17.07
C ARG A 465 30.36 -18.05 17.35
N ASN A 466 29.79 -18.06 18.55
CA ASN A 466 28.76 -19.03 18.90
C ASN A 466 27.49 -18.75 18.08
N GLN A 467 26.83 -19.80 17.63
CA GLN A 467 25.51 -19.68 17.02
C GLN A 467 24.47 -19.56 18.12
N TRP A 468 23.47 -18.72 17.90
CA TRP A 468 22.30 -18.65 18.77
C TRP A 468 21.03 -18.81 17.95
N SER A 469 20.01 -19.38 18.59
CA SER A 469 18.70 -19.53 17.98
C SER A 469 17.61 -19.54 19.03
N PHE A 470 16.52 -18.87 18.69
CA PHE A 470 15.27 -18.90 19.40
C PHE A 470 14.18 -19.36 18.41
N GLN A 471 13.46 -20.41 18.75
CA GLN A 471 12.27 -20.83 18.00
C GLN A 471 11.07 -20.84 18.93
N LEU A 472 9.93 -20.40 18.42
CA LEU A 472 8.67 -20.46 19.14
C LEU A 472 8.23 -21.91 19.33
N GLU A 473 8.04 -22.30 20.59
CA GLU A 473 7.44 -23.59 20.94
C GLU A 473 5.97 -23.63 20.53
N ARG A 474 5.45 -24.84 20.31
CA ARG A 474 4.07 -25.03 19.88
C ARG A 474 3.10 -24.45 20.93
N ASN A 475 2.18 -23.60 20.47
CA ASN A 475 1.19 -22.87 21.27
C ASN A 475 1.73 -21.75 22.16
N HIS A 476 3.04 -21.51 22.16
CA HIS A 476 3.62 -20.33 22.79
C HIS A 476 3.51 -19.13 21.84
N TYR A 477 3.34 -17.93 22.39
CA TYR A 477 3.51 -16.69 21.63
C TYR A 477 4.69 -15.90 22.20
N LEU A 478 5.35 -15.10 21.36
CA LEU A 478 6.41 -14.21 21.79
C LEU A 478 5.75 -13.06 22.57
N LYS A 479 6.08 -12.92 23.85
CA LYS A 479 5.52 -11.90 24.73
C LYS A 479 6.46 -10.71 24.88
N LYS A 480 7.77 -10.95 24.92
CA LYS A 480 8.75 -9.89 25.15
C LYS A 480 10.05 -10.14 24.41
N ILE A 481 10.67 -9.06 23.92
CA ILE A 481 12.06 -9.04 23.45
C ILE A 481 12.83 -8.05 24.32
N THR A 482 13.86 -8.53 25.02
CA THR A 482 14.75 -7.67 25.81
C THR A 482 16.03 -7.43 25.00
N ILE A 483 16.36 -6.16 24.79
CA ILE A 483 17.49 -5.71 23.97
C ILE A 483 18.45 -4.92 24.85
N ASP A 484 19.69 -5.39 24.94
CA ASP A 484 20.80 -4.67 25.57
C ASP A 484 21.56 -3.91 24.48
N HIS A 485 21.56 -2.58 24.55
CA HIS A 485 22.06 -1.71 23.48
C HIS A 485 22.76 -0.44 24.01
N GLY A 486 23.47 0.22 23.10
CA GLY A 486 24.12 1.51 23.32
C GLY A 486 24.40 2.17 21.98
N ASP A 487 25.67 2.30 21.62
CA ASP A 487 26.08 2.58 20.25
C ASP A 487 25.85 1.40 19.29
N LEU A 488 25.77 0.18 19.83
CA LEU A 488 25.61 -1.10 19.11
C LEU A 488 24.54 -1.97 19.79
N ILE A 489 24.20 -3.13 19.19
CA ILE A 489 23.37 -4.15 19.84
C ILE A 489 24.27 -5.17 20.56
N TYR A 490 24.27 -5.15 21.89
CA TYR A 490 25.13 -5.98 22.73
C TYR A 490 24.55 -7.37 22.94
N SER A 491 23.22 -7.47 23.18
CA SER A 491 22.57 -8.77 23.38
C SER A 491 21.06 -8.77 23.16
N LEU A 492 20.48 -9.96 23.03
CA LEU A 492 19.05 -10.21 22.90
C LEU A 492 18.58 -11.35 23.83
N MET A 493 17.38 -11.21 24.38
CA MET A 493 16.63 -12.27 25.06
C MET A 493 15.17 -12.25 24.63
N PHE A 494 14.54 -13.42 24.57
CA PHE A 494 13.15 -13.57 24.14
C PHE A 494 12.35 -14.25 25.24
N THR A 495 11.23 -13.64 25.64
CA THR A 495 10.27 -14.24 26.58
C THR A 495 9.03 -14.67 25.81
N THR A 496 8.66 -15.94 25.96
CA THR A 496 7.42 -16.51 25.43
C THR A 496 6.42 -16.75 26.55
N GLU A 497 5.14 -16.76 26.23
CA GLU A 497 4.08 -17.12 27.18
C GLU A 497 3.17 -18.20 26.60
N TYR A 498 2.77 -19.15 27.45
CA TYR A 498 1.67 -20.07 27.20
C TYR A 498 0.81 -20.24 28.45
N ARG A 499 -0.48 -19.91 28.33
CA ARG A 499 -1.46 -20.01 29.44
C ARG A 499 -1.00 -19.31 30.74
N GLY A 500 -0.35 -18.16 30.61
CA GLY A 500 0.18 -17.39 31.74
C GLY A 500 1.50 -17.89 32.31
N LEU A 501 2.11 -18.94 31.75
CA LEU A 501 3.46 -19.37 32.08
C LEU A 501 4.47 -18.71 31.14
N GLU A 502 5.38 -17.91 31.69
CA GLU A 502 6.45 -17.25 30.94
C GLU A 502 7.74 -18.08 30.91
N LYS A 503 8.39 -18.13 29.75
CA LYS A 503 9.70 -18.75 29.55
C LYS A 503 10.62 -17.81 28.78
N THR A 504 11.75 -17.46 29.39
CA THR A 504 12.77 -16.58 28.78
C THR A 504 13.95 -17.41 28.29
N THR A 505 14.46 -17.10 27.10
CA THR A 505 15.65 -17.74 26.54
C THR A 505 16.93 -17.30 27.25
N ASP A 506 18.00 -18.06 27.04
CA ASP A 506 19.35 -17.59 27.38
C ASP A 506 19.70 -16.30 26.61
N LYS A 507 20.60 -15.51 27.20
CA LYS A 507 21.10 -14.25 26.63
C LYS A 507 21.97 -14.54 25.42
N ALA A 508 21.56 -14.04 24.26
CA ALA A 508 22.37 -14.08 23.05
C ALA A 508 23.31 -12.86 23.01
N GLY A 509 24.63 -13.04 22.97
CA GLY A 509 25.64 -11.96 23.05
C GLY A 509 26.02 -11.58 24.48
N GLY A 510 26.42 -10.32 24.71
CA GLY A 510 26.54 -9.75 26.05
C GLY A 510 27.88 -9.91 26.79
N TRP A 511 29.01 -10.07 26.08
CA TRP A 511 30.31 -10.21 26.75
C TRP A 511 30.91 -8.88 27.23
N ASN A 512 30.44 -7.73 26.73
CA ASN A 512 30.88 -6.40 27.18
C ASN A 512 29.79 -5.57 27.91
N GLY A 513 28.54 -6.04 27.98
CA GLY A 513 27.40 -5.31 28.56
C GLY A 513 27.07 -4.01 27.81
N GLY A 514 25.79 -3.71 27.59
CA GLY A 514 25.37 -2.39 27.10
C GLY A 514 25.04 -1.45 28.25
N ASP A 515 24.99 -0.15 27.95
CA ASP A 515 24.62 0.89 28.91
C ASP A 515 23.09 1.01 29.10
N ILE A 516 22.30 0.50 28.14
CA ILE A 516 20.84 0.66 28.09
C ILE A 516 20.15 -0.68 27.80
N VAL A 517 19.23 -1.09 28.67
CA VAL A 517 18.35 -2.24 28.43
C VAL A 517 16.95 -1.73 28.06
N SER A 518 16.41 -2.17 26.93
CA SER A 518 15.07 -1.85 26.46
C SER A 518 14.24 -3.11 26.28
N GLU A 519 12.93 -2.98 26.47
CA GLU A 519 11.98 -4.09 26.35
C GLU A 519 10.91 -3.77 25.31
N VAL A 520 10.69 -4.73 24.41
CA VAL A 520 9.59 -4.78 23.45
C VAL A 520 8.57 -5.76 23.98
N THR A 521 7.49 -5.27 24.58
CA THR A 521 6.36 -6.11 25.01
C THR A 521 5.34 -6.20 23.88
N LEU A 522 5.05 -7.44 23.48
CA LEU A 522 4.05 -7.77 22.46
C LEU A 522 2.72 -8.09 23.15
N GLU A 523 1.67 -7.41 22.71
CA GLU A 523 0.31 -7.69 23.17
C GLU A 523 -0.22 -9.02 22.59
N TRP A 524 -1.26 -9.58 23.19
CA TRP A 524 -1.86 -10.82 22.70
C TRP A 524 -2.36 -10.65 21.25
N GLY A 525 -1.83 -11.47 20.33
CA GLY A 525 -2.11 -11.38 18.89
C GLY A 525 -1.25 -10.38 18.11
N GLU A 526 -0.32 -9.68 18.76
CA GLU A 526 0.72 -8.90 18.09
C GLU A 526 1.84 -9.83 17.60
N GLU A 527 2.09 -9.83 16.30
CA GLU A 527 3.10 -10.71 15.66
C GLU A 527 4.19 -9.85 15.05
N VAL A 528 5.44 -10.33 15.09
CA VAL A 528 6.54 -9.68 14.36
C VAL A 528 6.37 -10.00 12.87
N ASN A 529 6.36 -8.98 12.03
CA ASN A 529 6.16 -9.09 10.58
C ASN A 529 7.37 -8.63 9.78
N ALA A 530 8.27 -7.86 10.40
CA ALA A 530 9.56 -7.53 9.83
C ALA A 530 10.58 -7.21 10.92
N ILE A 531 11.86 -7.31 10.54
CA ILE A 531 12.94 -6.63 11.27
C ILE A 531 13.59 -5.61 10.34
N SER A 532 14.06 -4.50 10.91
CA SER A 532 14.90 -3.55 10.20
C SER A 532 16.01 -3.06 11.11
N GLY A 533 17.04 -2.42 10.57
CA GLY A 533 18.16 -1.98 11.37
C GLY A 533 19.28 -1.43 10.51
N THR A 534 20.46 -1.25 11.10
CA THR A 534 21.67 -0.86 10.38
C THR A 534 22.83 -1.75 10.77
N ILE A 535 23.64 -2.11 9.77
CA ILE A 535 24.87 -2.86 9.92
C ILE A 535 26.02 -1.86 9.89
N GLY A 536 26.73 -1.77 11.01
CA GLY A 536 27.88 -0.88 11.19
C GLY A 536 29.18 -1.66 11.24
N VAL A 537 30.30 -0.93 11.18
CA VAL A 537 31.62 -1.45 11.54
C VAL A 537 31.90 -1.03 12.97
N SER A 538 32.32 -1.97 13.82
CA SER A 538 32.72 -1.66 15.19
C SER A 538 33.89 -0.66 15.20
N GLU A 539 33.85 0.30 16.12
CA GLU A 539 34.90 1.27 16.40
C GLU A 539 35.48 1.00 17.81
N GLY A 540 36.72 1.42 18.09
CA GLY A 540 37.37 1.22 19.41
C GLY A 540 38.25 -0.03 19.52
N THR A 541 38.35 -0.63 20.72
CA THR A 541 39.30 -1.72 21.05
C THR A 541 39.16 -2.96 20.17
N TYR A 542 37.97 -3.20 19.62
CA TYR A 542 37.67 -4.28 18.69
C TYR A 542 37.14 -3.73 17.37
N ALA A 543 37.87 -2.79 16.76
CA ALA A 543 37.45 -2.18 15.50
C ALA A 543 37.53 -3.13 14.29
N GLY A 544 36.68 -2.90 13.29
CA GLY A 544 36.75 -3.59 12.00
C GLY A 544 35.81 -4.79 11.82
N TYR A 545 34.94 -5.09 12.78
CA TYR A 545 33.91 -6.13 12.65
C TYR A 545 32.61 -5.53 12.13
N THR A 546 32.05 -6.14 11.08
CA THR A 546 30.66 -5.88 10.69
C THR A 546 29.75 -6.42 11.79
N ILE A 547 28.81 -5.61 12.30
CA ILE A 547 27.91 -5.97 13.40
C ILE A 547 26.56 -5.26 13.27
N ILE A 548 25.53 -5.72 14.00
CA ILE A 548 24.25 -5.02 14.09
C ILE A 548 24.43 -3.78 14.99
N SER A 549 24.40 -2.59 14.38
CA SER A 549 24.53 -1.32 15.08
C SER A 549 23.20 -0.71 15.50
N SER A 550 22.13 -1.02 14.75
CA SER A 550 20.76 -0.76 15.21
C SER A 550 19.78 -1.86 14.79
N LEU A 551 18.70 -1.99 15.56
CA LEU A 551 17.63 -2.95 15.29
C LEU A 551 16.27 -2.37 15.67
N SER A 552 15.28 -2.64 14.82
CA SER A 552 13.87 -2.31 15.01
C SER A 552 13.04 -3.56 14.70
N PHE A 553 12.02 -3.80 15.52
CA PHE A 553 11.05 -4.88 15.32
C PHE A 553 9.74 -4.28 14.83
N VAL A 554 9.32 -4.65 13.63
CA VAL A 554 8.03 -4.23 13.06
C VAL A 554 7.02 -5.32 13.36
N THR A 555 5.95 -4.95 14.05
CA THR A 555 4.87 -5.86 14.40
C THR A 555 3.61 -5.57 13.58
N SER A 556 2.60 -6.42 13.70
CA SER A 556 1.26 -6.19 13.16
C SER A 556 0.60 -4.91 13.69
N LYS A 557 1.12 -4.31 14.77
CA LYS A 557 0.57 -3.09 15.39
C LYS A 557 1.45 -1.87 15.20
N LYS A 558 2.76 -1.97 15.45
CA LYS A 558 3.67 -0.82 15.50
C LYS A 558 5.12 -1.22 15.22
N THR A 559 5.98 -0.23 15.04
CA THR A 559 7.43 -0.45 14.98
C THR A 559 8.04 -0.10 16.34
N HIS A 560 8.86 -1.00 16.87
CA HIS A 560 9.62 -0.81 18.10
C HIS A 560 11.10 -0.61 17.76
N GLY A 561 11.73 0.45 18.27
CA GLY A 561 13.11 0.85 17.94
C GLY A 561 13.18 2.17 17.14
N PRO A 562 14.33 2.52 16.53
CA PRO A 562 15.56 1.74 16.53
C PRO A 562 16.24 1.71 17.90
N TYR A 563 16.66 0.52 18.30
CA TYR A 563 17.58 0.30 19.41
C TYR A 563 19.01 0.33 18.87
N GLY A 564 19.98 0.81 19.65
CA GLY A 564 21.33 1.07 19.15
C GLY A 564 21.44 2.36 18.31
N ARG A 565 22.64 2.66 17.80
CA ARG A 565 22.88 3.87 16.98
C ARG A 565 22.84 3.51 15.51
N ALA A 566 21.87 4.07 14.78
CA ALA A 566 21.69 3.81 13.36
C ALA A 566 22.87 4.33 12.51
N LYS A 567 23.91 3.51 12.33
CA LYS A 567 25.15 3.86 11.63
C LYS A 567 25.54 2.74 10.65
N GLY A 568 25.88 3.10 9.43
CA GLY A 568 26.22 2.12 8.39
C GLY A 568 25.02 1.72 7.55
N THR A 569 25.03 0.51 7.00
CA THR A 569 24.11 0.09 5.93
C THR A 569 22.76 -0.34 6.50
N PRO A 570 21.65 0.32 6.13
CA PRO A 570 20.34 -0.12 6.58
C PRO A 570 19.96 -1.48 5.97
N PHE A 571 19.25 -2.29 6.73
CA PHE A 571 18.61 -3.51 6.25
C PHE A 571 17.14 -3.52 6.70
N THR A 572 16.28 -4.12 5.89
CA THR A 572 14.90 -4.39 6.23
C THR A 572 14.53 -5.76 5.68
N VAL A 573 13.80 -6.52 6.48
CA VAL A 573 13.42 -7.91 6.21
C VAL A 573 11.93 -8.02 6.43
N PRO A 574 11.10 -7.66 5.45
CA PRO A 574 9.68 -7.91 5.50
C PRO A 574 9.39 -9.35 5.07
N TRP A 575 8.38 -9.98 5.67
CA TRP A 575 7.80 -11.21 5.13
C TRP A 575 6.31 -11.04 4.87
N ASP A 576 5.92 -11.24 3.61
CA ASP A 576 4.56 -11.15 3.07
C ASP A 576 3.85 -12.52 3.02
N LYS A 577 4.62 -13.62 3.11
CA LYS A 577 4.13 -14.99 3.09
C LYS A 577 4.77 -15.83 4.19
N GLY A 578 3.98 -16.17 5.20
CA GLY A 578 4.37 -16.99 6.34
C GLY A 578 4.21 -16.26 7.68
N SER A 579 4.08 -17.02 8.76
CA SER A 579 4.03 -16.52 10.14
C SER A 579 5.40 -16.60 10.80
N PHE A 580 5.73 -15.66 11.66
CA PHE A 580 6.94 -15.64 12.48
C PHE A 580 7.06 -16.91 13.31
N ALA A 581 8.25 -17.52 13.29
CA ALA A 581 8.55 -18.76 14.00
C ALA A 581 9.78 -18.66 14.92
N GLY A 582 10.52 -17.55 14.90
CA GLY A 582 11.68 -17.33 15.76
C GLY A 582 12.80 -16.51 15.14
N PHE A 583 13.92 -16.38 15.85
CA PHE A 583 15.13 -15.70 15.40
C PHE A 583 16.35 -16.62 15.48
N TYR A 584 17.37 -16.34 14.69
CA TYR A 584 18.67 -16.99 14.82
C TYR A 584 19.78 -16.03 14.45
N GLY A 585 21.02 -16.36 14.75
CA GLY A 585 22.11 -15.47 14.45
C GLY A 585 23.47 -15.96 14.89
N LYS A 586 24.41 -15.03 14.81
CA LYS A 586 25.78 -15.18 15.33
C LYS A 586 25.97 -14.19 16.46
N GLN A 587 26.72 -14.60 17.47
CA GLN A 587 27.09 -13.73 18.59
C GLN A 587 28.59 -13.83 18.86
N GLY A 588 29.15 -12.69 19.24
CA GLY A 588 30.49 -12.55 19.80
C GLY A 588 30.42 -11.64 21.02
N TYR A 589 31.24 -10.60 21.04
CA TYR A 589 31.10 -9.51 22.02
C TYR A 589 29.79 -8.74 21.88
N TYR A 590 29.19 -8.77 20.68
CA TYR A 590 27.95 -8.11 20.28
C TYR A 590 27.02 -9.10 19.55
N ILE A 591 25.84 -8.63 19.13
CA ILE A 591 25.05 -9.32 18.11
C ILE A 591 25.71 -9.11 16.74
N ASP A 592 26.54 -10.08 16.37
CA ASP A 592 27.27 -10.14 15.11
C ASP A 592 26.34 -10.41 13.93
N GLY A 593 25.20 -11.04 14.16
CA GLY A 593 24.16 -11.06 13.15
C GLY A 593 22.86 -11.67 13.60
N ILE A 594 21.80 -11.35 12.87
CA ILE A 594 20.43 -11.77 13.14
C ILE A 594 19.76 -12.24 11.85
N GLY A 595 18.87 -13.21 11.97
CA GLY A 595 18.07 -13.83 10.93
C GLY A 595 16.73 -14.26 11.52
N VAL A 596 15.74 -14.57 10.67
CA VAL A 596 14.39 -14.95 11.10
C VAL A 596 14.01 -16.36 10.65
N TYR A 597 13.26 -17.07 11.48
CA TYR A 597 12.55 -18.30 11.14
C TYR A 597 11.11 -17.97 10.74
N LEU A 598 10.64 -18.49 9.61
CA LEU A 598 9.25 -18.34 9.15
C LEU A 598 8.57 -19.70 8.96
N LYS A 599 7.26 -19.75 9.17
CA LYS A 599 6.40 -20.91 8.93
C LYS A 599 5.39 -20.59 7.82
N ALA A 600 5.28 -21.47 6.82
CA ALA A 600 4.37 -21.26 5.69
C ALA A 600 2.89 -21.20 6.12
N THR A 601 2.16 -20.19 5.64
CA THR A 601 0.69 -20.16 5.64
C THR A 601 0.21 -20.87 4.39
N ILE A 602 -0.51 -21.99 4.53
CA ILE A 602 -0.97 -22.79 3.37
C ILE A 602 -1.95 -21.95 2.54
N SER A 603 -1.55 -21.60 1.32
CA SER A 603 -2.46 -21.17 0.27
C SER A 603 -3.06 -22.45 -0.33
N LEU A 604 -4.36 -22.67 -0.15
CA LEU A 604 -5.11 -23.79 -0.73
C LEU A 604 -5.39 -23.60 -2.24
N LYS A 605 -4.47 -22.92 -2.96
CA LYS A 605 -4.59 -22.64 -4.40
C LYS A 605 -4.45 -23.86 -5.31
N ASP A 606 -4.08 -25.04 -4.81
CA ASP A 606 -3.65 -26.18 -5.62
C ASP A 606 -4.52 -27.47 -5.46
N SER A 607 -5.85 -27.38 -5.40
CA SER A 607 -6.78 -28.41 -5.95
C SER A 607 -8.20 -28.28 -5.39
N ILE A 608 -9.13 -27.76 -6.21
CA ILE A 608 -10.57 -28.03 -6.04
C ILE A 608 -10.86 -29.52 -5.85
N GLN A 609 -10.07 -30.39 -6.48
CA GLN A 609 -10.21 -31.86 -6.41
C GLN A 609 -10.18 -32.41 -4.98
N LYS A 610 -9.31 -31.88 -4.11
CA LYS A 610 -9.24 -32.30 -2.70
C LYS A 610 -10.50 -31.87 -1.92
N ILE A 611 -11.08 -30.73 -2.27
CA ILE A 611 -12.33 -30.24 -1.66
C ILE A 611 -13.51 -31.09 -2.14
N LEU A 612 -13.53 -31.46 -3.43
CA LEU A 612 -14.53 -32.36 -3.99
C LEU A 612 -14.45 -33.74 -3.31
N GLU A 613 -13.26 -34.32 -3.16
CA GLU A 613 -13.07 -35.57 -2.43
C GLU A 613 -13.51 -35.46 -0.97
N ALA A 614 -13.06 -34.42 -0.27
CA ALA A 614 -13.38 -34.19 1.14
C ALA A 614 -14.89 -34.04 1.39
N THR A 615 -15.63 -33.51 0.42
CA THR A 615 -17.07 -33.27 0.53
C THR A 615 -17.94 -34.33 -0.14
N ASN A 616 -17.33 -35.38 -0.72
CA ASN A 616 -17.97 -36.36 -1.59
C ASN A 616 -18.76 -35.68 -2.74
N ASN A 617 -18.09 -34.78 -3.46
CA ASN A 617 -18.65 -33.97 -4.54
C ASN A 617 -19.88 -33.15 -4.11
N PHE A 618 -19.79 -32.52 -2.92
CA PHE A 618 -20.89 -31.77 -2.31
C PHE A 618 -22.19 -32.59 -2.14
N ASP A 619 -22.07 -33.85 -1.71
CA ASP A 619 -23.20 -34.75 -1.45
C ASP A 619 -24.21 -34.11 -0.49
N GLN A 620 -25.50 -34.29 -0.76
CA GLN A 620 -26.58 -33.80 0.09
C GLN A 620 -26.55 -34.38 1.50
N LYS A 621 -25.97 -35.56 1.70
CA LYS A 621 -25.73 -36.15 3.04
C LYS A 621 -24.76 -35.33 3.88
N ASN A 622 -23.87 -34.57 3.24
CA ASN A 622 -22.90 -33.69 3.88
C ASN A 622 -23.41 -32.26 4.02
N TYR A 623 -24.61 -31.94 3.54
CA TYR A 623 -25.17 -30.60 3.62
C TYR A 623 -25.46 -30.20 5.09
N ILE A 624 -24.92 -29.04 5.50
CA ILE A 624 -25.11 -28.49 6.85
C ILE A 624 -26.22 -27.44 6.84
N ALA A 625 -26.14 -26.47 5.93
CA ALA A 625 -27.03 -25.31 5.86
C ALA A 625 -26.87 -24.55 4.54
N LYS A 626 -27.83 -23.68 4.20
CA LYS A 626 -27.75 -22.70 3.11
C LYS A 626 -27.90 -21.31 3.71
N GLY A 627 -26.87 -20.49 3.54
CA GLY A 627 -26.89 -19.07 3.89
C GLY A 627 -27.50 -18.24 2.76
N GLY A 628 -27.45 -16.91 2.89
CA GLY A 628 -27.94 -15.99 1.85
C GLY A 628 -27.23 -16.13 0.50
N PHE A 629 -25.98 -16.61 0.50
CA PHE A 629 -25.07 -16.49 -0.65
C PHE A 629 -24.28 -17.77 -0.97
N GLY A 630 -24.67 -18.90 -0.38
CA GLY A 630 -24.00 -20.18 -0.62
C GLY A 630 -24.50 -21.32 0.26
N SER A 631 -24.10 -22.53 -0.10
CA SER A 631 -24.39 -23.75 0.64
C SER A 631 -23.16 -24.22 1.41
N VAL A 632 -23.36 -24.67 2.65
CA VAL A 632 -22.29 -25.16 3.54
C VAL A 632 -22.40 -26.67 3.66
N TYR A 633 -21.28 -27.35 3.45
CA TYR A 633 -21.14 -28.80 3.50
C TYR A 633 -20.10 -29.21 4.55
N LYS A 634 -20.27 -30.37 5.16
CA LYS A 634 -19.27 -31.02 5.99
C LYS A 634 -18.27 -31.73 5.08
N GLY A 635 -16.99 -31.65 5.41
CA GLY A 635 -15.97 -32.44 4.71
C GLY A 635 -14.91 -32.98 5.66
N GLU A 636 -14.15 -33.95 5.18
CA GLU A 636 -13.01 -34.52 5.87
C GLU A 636 -11.75 -34.33 5.03
N LEU A 637 -10.84 -33.48 5.50
CA LEU A 637 -9.56 -33.25 4.85
C LEU A 637 -8.49 -34.06 5.57
N SER A 638 -7.83 -34.96 4.82
CA SER A 638 -6.69 -35.72 5.28
C SER A 638 -5.39 -34.95 5.03
N TRP A 639 -4.60 -34.82 6.10
CA TRP A 639 -3.28 -34.20 6.08
C TRP A 639 -2.30 -35.12 6.79
N SER A 640 -1.34 -35.70 6.07
CA SER A 640 -0.18 -36.45 6.63
C SER A 640 -0.55 -37.27 7.89
N ASP A 641 -1.39 -38.29 7.68
CA ASP A 641 -1.94 -39.23 8.69
C ASP A 641 -2.98 -38.68 9.70
N LYS A 642 -3.52 -37.46 9.50
CA LYS A 642 -4.60 -36.90 10.33
C LYS A 642 -5.80 -36.43 9.51
N VAL A 643 -6.99 -36.88 9.89
CA VAL A 643 -8.26 -36.43 9.32
C VAL A 643 -8.79 -35.26 10.15
N THR A 644 -9.01 -34.12 9.50
CA THR A 644 -9.63 -32.94 10.11
C THR A 644 -11.01 -32.72 9.51
N THR A 645 -12.03 -32.66 10.35
CA THR A 645 -13.38 -32.29 9.92
C THR A 645 -13.47 -30.80 9.66
N VAL A 646 -13.95 -30.42 8.48
CA VAL A 646 -14.07 -29.03 8.02
C VAL A 646 -15.51 -28.70 7.60
N ALA A 647 -15.85 -27.41 7.67
CA ALA A 647 -17.04 -26.86 7.04
C ALA A 647 -16.62 -26.17 5.75
N VAL A 648 -17.31 -26.47 4.65
CA VAL A 648 -16.97 -26.04 3.29
C VAL A 648 -18.14 -25.24 2.74
N LYS A 649 -18.00 -23.92 2.65
CA LYS A 649 -19.01 -23.03 2.06
C LYS A 649 -18.72 -22.83 0.59
N ARG A 650 -19.59 -23.36 -0.27
CA ARG A 650 -19.58 -23.13 -1.72
C ARG A 650 -20.54 -21.99 -2.04
N LEU A 651 -20.02 -20.92 -2.64
CA LEU A 651 -20.84 -19.78 -3.04
C LEU A 651 -21.56 -20.04 -4.36
N ASP A 652 -22.67 -19.32 -4.58
CA ASP A 652 -23.45 -19.44 -5.82
C ASP A 652 -22.67 -18.80 -7.00
N PRO A 653 -22.28 -19.58 -8.02
CA PRO A 653 -21.49 -19.10 -9.15
C PRO A 653 -22.24 -18.11 -10.05
N ASN A 654 -23.57 -17.98 -9.92
CA ASN A 654 -24.40 -17.07 -10.72
C ASN A 654 -24.78 -15.78 -9.97
N SER A 655 -24.28 -15.57 -8.75
CA SER A 655 -24.52 -14.36 -7.97
C SER A 655 -23.34 -13.41 -8.08
N ASP A 656 -23.54 -12.25 -8.72
CA ASP A 656 -22.52 -11.18 -8.80
C ASP A 656 -22.08 -10.70 -7.39
N GLN A 657 -23.00 -10.80 -6.43
CA GLN A 657 -22.74 -10.48 -5.01
C GLN A 657 -21.90 -11.56 -4.30
N GLY A 658 -21.91 -12.81 -4.80
CA GLY A 658 -21.14 -13.92 -4.24
C GLY A 658 -19.61 -13.71 -4.30
N ASN A 659 -19.09 -13.12 -5.39
CA ASN A 659 -17.65 -12.85 -5.50
C ASN A 659 -17.16 -11.82 -4.47
N HIS A 660 -17.97 -10.80 -4.19
CA HIS A 660 -17.67 -9.79 -3.19
C HIS A 660 -17.61 -10.41 -1.79
N GLU A 661 -18.58 -11.24 -1.44
CA GLU A 661 -18.61 -11.91 -0.13
C GLU A 661 -17.50 -12.92 0.04
N PHE A 662 -17.16 -13.67 -1.00
CA PHE A 662 -16.03 -14.59 -0.97
C PHE A 662 -14.73 -13.86 -0.63
N LEU A 663 -14.42 -12.78 -1.35
CA LEU A 663 -13.21 -12.00 -1.11
C LEU A 663 -13.22 -11.35 0.28
N MET A 664 -14.35 -10.81 0.72
CA MET A 664 -14.49 -10.26 2.07
C MET A 664 -14.22 -11.33 3.13
N GLU A 665 -14.91 -12.46 3.06
CA GLU A 665 -14.85 -13.49 4.10
C GLU A 665 -13.45 -14.12 4.19
N VAL A 666 -12.81 -14.39 3.05
CA VAL A 666 -11.42 -14.86 2.99
C VAL A 666 -10.45 -13.83 3.56
N THR A 667 -10.57 -12.56 3.16
CA THR A 667 -9.68 -11.48 3.63
C THR A 667 -9.83 -11.25 5.13
N MET A 668 -11.06 -11.22 5.62
CA MET A 668 -11.37 -11.01 7.03
C MET A 668 -10.83 -12.15 7.90
N LEU A 669 -11.14 -13.40 7.55
CA LEU A 669 -10.79 -14.54 8.39
C LEU A 669 -9.31 -14.96 8.25
N SER A 670 -8.62 -14.54 7.18
CA SER A 670 -7.17 -14.66 7.09
C SER A 670 -6.45 -13.61 7.95
N SER A 671 -7.02 -12.41 8.09
CA SER A 671 -6.40 -11.28 8.80
C SER A 671 -6.67 -11.28 10.30
N TYR A 672 -7.79 -11.85 10.75
CA TYR A 672 -8.26 -11.76 12.13
C TYR A 672 -8.43 -13.15 12.77
N LYS A 673 -7.67 -13.41 13.83
CA LYS A 673 -7.69 -14.69 14.55
C LYS A 673 -8.04 -14.48 16.01
N HIS A 674 -9.17 -15.03 16.44
CA HIS A 674 -9.62 -14.99 17.82
C HIS A 674 -10.36 -16.28 18.17
N LYS A 675 -10.26 -16.74 19.41
CA LYS A 675 -10.89 -18.00 19.87
C LYS A 675 -12.42 -18.02 19.74
N ASN A 676 -13.04 -16.85 19.66
CA ASN A 676 -14.48 -16.67 19.48
C ASN A 676 -14.85 -16.23 18.05
N LEU A 677 -13.93 -16.38 17.09
CA LEU A 677 -14.17 -16.25 15.65
C LEU A 677 -13.89 -17.59 14.97
N VAL A 678 -14.63 -17.86 13.89
CA VAL A 678 -14.43 -19.09 13.10
C VAL A 678 -13.07 -19.01 12.41
N SER A 679 -12.28 -20.08 12.49
CA SER A 679 -10.94 -20.11 11.90
C SER A 679 -10.98 -20.56 10.44
N LEU A 680 -10.38 -19.76 9.57
CA LEU A 680 -10.15 -20.12 8.17
C LEU A 680 -9.08 -21.21 8.08
N VAL A 681 -9.42 -22.31 7.42
CA VAL A 681 -8.49 -23.40 7.06
C VAL A 681 -7.90 -23.12 5.67
N GLY A 682 -8.72 -22.59 4.76
CA GLY A 682 -8.28 -22.00 3.49
C GLY A 682 -9.44 -21.76 2.53
N PHE A 683 -9.15 -21.57 1.25
CA PHE A 683 -10.14 -21.20 0.24
C PHE A 683 -9.73 -21.68 -1.16
N CYS A 684 -10.70 -21.81 -2.06
CA CYS A 684 -10.53 -22.11 -3.47
C CYS A 684 -11.18 -21.02 -4.32
N ASP A 685 -10.43 -20.52 -5.30
CA ASP A 685 -10.84 -19.53 -6.29
C ASP A 685 -10.43 -20.03 -7.68
N GLU A 686 -11.22 -20.95 -8.24
CA GLU A 686 -10.93 -21.60 -9.52
C GLU A 686 -12.12 -21.47 -10.48
N GLY A 687 -11.94 -20.69 -11.55
CA GLY A 687 -13.00 -20.44 -12.53
C GLY A 687 -14.27 -19.84 -11.89
N LYS A 688 -15.40 -20.54 -12.02
CA LYS A 688 -16.68 -20.16 -11.37
C LYS A 688 -16.81 -20.67 -9.93
N GLU A 689 -15.93 -21.55 -9.48
CA GLU A 689 -16.00 -22.13 -8.14
C GLU A 689 -15.32 -21.21 -7.12
N LYS A 690 -16.10 -20.79 -6.13
CA LYS A 690 -15.65 -19.98 -5.00
C LYS A 690 -16.01 -20.71 -3.73
N VAL A 691 -14.99 -21.19 -3.01
CA VAL A 691 -15.19 -22.06 -1.84
C VAL A 691 -14.35 -21.58 -0.66
N VAL A 692 -14.98 -21.43 0.50
CA VAL A 692 -14.30 -21.09 1.76
C VAL A 692 -14.34 -22.30 2.69
N VAL A 693 -13.20 -22.63 3.29
CA VAL A 693 -13.04 -23.81 4.16
C VAL A 693 -12.71 -23.35 5.58
N TYR A 694 -13.53 -23.75 6.54
CA TYR A 694 -13.41 -23.43 7.96
C TYR A 694 -13.19 -24.67 8.80
N VAL A 695 -12.70 -24.46 10.02
CA VAL A 695 -12.76 -25.49 11.06
C VAL A 695 -14.23 -25.81 11.36
N HIS A 696 -14.58 -27.10 11.37
CA HIS A 696 -15.96 -27.51 11.65
C HIS A 696 -16.29 -27.44 13.15
N GLU A 697 -17.14 -26.49 13.52
CA GLU A 697 -17.70 -26.40 14.88
C GLU A 697 -18.78 -27.47 15.07
N SER A 698 -18.45 -28.54 15.81
CA SER A 698 -19.27 -29.76 15.92
C SER A 698 -20.67 -29.56 16.50
N ARG A 699 -20.88 -28.48 17.27
CA ARG A 699 -22.19 -28.13 17.85
C ARG A 699 -23.02 -27.24 16.92
N GLY A 700 -22.49 -26.75 15.81
CA GLY A 700 -23.26 -25.92 14.86
C GLY A 700 -23.73 -24.58 15.45
N SER A 701 -24.76 -24.00 14.82
CA SER A 701 -25.22 -22.64 15.13
C SER A 701 -26.14 -22.57 16.37
N LEU A 702 -26.08 -21.43 17.07
CA LEU A 702 -26.78 -21.17 18.33
C LEU A 702 -28.31 -21.25 18.20
N ASP A 703 -28.87 -20.94 17.03
CA ASP A 703 -30.31 -20.97 16.74
C ASP A 703 -30.98 -22.29 17.15
N ARG A 704 -30.24 -23.40 17.01
CA ARG A 704 -30.69 -24.75 17.36
C ARG A 704 -30.88 -24.95 18.87
N TYR A 705 -30.21 -24.15 19.69
CA TYR A 705 -30.15 -24.33 21.15
C TYR A 705 -30.85 -23.23 21.93
N ILE A 706 -31.27 -22.13 21.28
CA ILE A 706 -31.91 -20.99 21.99
C ILE A 706 -33.12 -21.45 22.80
N ARG A 707 -33.90 -22.38 22.25
CA ARG A 707 -35.11 -22.95 22.88
C ARG A 707 -34.87 -24.24 23.68
N ASP A 708 -33.62 -24.72 23.76
CA ASP A 708 -33.30 -25.98 24.46
C ASP A 708 -33.38 -25.78 25.98
N PRO A 709 -34.31 -26.45 26.69
CA PRO A 709 -34.43 -26.32 28.15
C PRO A 709 -33.23 -26.89 28.90
N ASN A 710 -32.40 -27.73 28.27
CA ASN A 710 -31.20 -28.31 28.88
C ASN A 710 -29.97 -27.39 28.82
N LEU A 711 -30.04 -26.30 28.05
CA LEU A 711 -28.97 -25.32 28.01
C LEU A 711 -29.01 -24.47 29.28
N SER A 712 -28.11 -24.77 30.22
CA SER A 712 -28.10 -24.13 31.54
C SER A 712 -27.83 -22.63 31.44
N TRP A 713 -28.26 -21.87 32.45
CA TRP A 713 -28.02 -20.43 32.51
C TRP A 713 -26.52 -20.09 32.39
N MET A 714 -25.65 -20.87 33.04
CA MET A 714 -24.20 -20.66 32.94
C MET A 714 -23.67 -20.85 31.52
N GLN A 715 -24.18 -21.85 30.78
CA GLN A 715 -23.80 -22.05 29.38
C GLN A 715 -24.31 -20.93 28.48
N ARG A 716 -25.54 -20.46 28.70
CA ARG A 716 -26.12 -19.30 27.98
C ARG A 716 -25.27 -18.05 28.20
N LEU A 717 -24.90 -17.78 29.44
CA LEU A 717 -24.04 -16.64 29.79
C LEU A 717 -22.65 -16.75 29.15
N GLN A 718 -22.03 -17.93 29.17
CA GLN A 718 -20.74 -18.16 28.52
C GLN A 718 -20.79 -17.92 27.01
N ILE A 719 -21.88 -18.31 26.34
CA ILE A 719 -22.07 -18.04 24.91
C ILE A 719 -22.17 -16.54 24.65
N CYS A 720 -22.97 -15.81 25.43
CA CYS A 720 -23.10 -14.36 25.30
C CYS A 720 -21.75 -13.65 25.54
N VAL A 721 -21.02 -14.06 26.58
CA VAL A 721 -19.69 -13.51 26.88
C VAL A 721 -18.68 -13.84 25.78
N GLY A 722 -18.73 -15.04 25.22
CA GLY A 722 -17.88 -15.43 24.10
C GLY A 722 -18.14 -14.59 22.84
N ALA A 723 -19.41 -14.40 22.48
CA ALA A 723 -19.81 -13.55 21.36
C ALA A 723 -19.38 -12.10 21.58
N ALA A 724 -19.62 -11.54 22.78
CA ALA A 724 -19.19 -10.19 23.14
C ALA A 724 -17.68 -10.02 23.05
N LYS A 725 -16.89 -11.01 23.51
CA LYS A 725 -15.42 -10.99 23.38
C LYS A 725 -14.95 -11.06 21.92
N GLY A 726 -15.65 -11.81 21.07
CA GLY A 726 -15.37 -11.82 19.63
C GLY A 726 -15.62 -10.46 18.98
N LEU A 727 -16.70 -9.79 19.36
CA LEU A 727 -17.04 -8.45 18.86
C LEU A 727 -16.11 -7.37 19.40
N ASP A 728 -15.78 -7.41 20.69
CA ASP A 728 -14.80 -6.53 21.32
C ASP A 728 -13.44 -6.62 20.63
N TYR A 729 -13.00 -7.84 20.31
CA TYR A 729 -11.79 -8.04 19.51
C TYR A 729 -11.90 -7.37 18.13
N LEU A 730 -13.01 -7.57 17.40
CA LEU A 730 -13.24 -6.97 16.08
C LEU A 730 -13.39 -5.44 16.10
N HIS A 731 -13.96 -4.88 17.18
CA HIS A 731 -14.25 -3.45 17.31
C HIS A 731 -13.04 -2.67 17.84
N ASP A 732 -12.35 -3.21 18.84
CA ASP A 732 -11.35 -2.46 19.60
C ASP A 732 -10.03 -3.24 19.80
N GLY A 733 -10.07 -4.58 19.81
CA GLY A 733 -8.88 -5.43 20.01
C GLY A 733 -7.91 -5.50 18.80
N VAL A 734 -8.39 -5.21 17.59
CA VAL A 734 -7.61 -5.14 16.34
C VAL A 734 -6.90 -3.79 16.13
N GLY A 735 -7.07 -2.86 17.08
CA GLY A 735 -6.48 -1.53 17.05
C GLY A 735 -7.35 -0.47 16.33
N PRO A 736 -7.20 0.82 16.68
CA PRO A 736 -8.12 1.89 16.28
C PRO A 736 -8.22 2.14 14.76
N GLN A 737 -7.28 1.60 13.96
CA GLN A 737 -7.27 1.75 12.49
C GLN A 737 -7.88 0.57 11.73
N HIS A 738 -8.27 -0.51 12.41
CA HIS A 738 -8.74 -1.76 11.78
C HIS A 738 -10.12 -2.19 12.27
N ARG A 739 -10.92 -1.24 12.79
CA ARG A 739 -12.25 -1.53 13.34
C ARG A 739 -13.13 -2.22 12.30
N VAL A 740 -13.58 -3.43 12.64
CA VAL A 740 -14.43 -4.23 11.78
C VAL A 740 -15.86 -4.09 12.26
N LEU A 741 -16.72 -3.46 11.47
CA LEU A 741 -18.15 -3.41 11.75
C LEU A 741 -18.84 -4.62 11.10
N HIS A 742 -19.22 -5.59 11.93
CA HIS A 742 -19.95 -6.78 11.49
C HIS A 742 -21.43 -6.42 11.22
N ARG A 743 -21.87 -6.47 9.96
CA ARG A 743 -23.20 -5.98 9.54
C ARG A 743 -24.37 -6.92 9.85
N ASP A 744 -24.13 -8.21 10.10
CA ASP A 744 -25.20 -9.22 10.14
C ASP A 744 -25.04 -10.22 11.32
N ILE A 745 -25.10 -9.72 12.56
CA ILE A 745 -25.10 -10.57 13.75
C ILE A 745 -26.54 -11.00 14.03
N LYS A 746 -26.89 -12.22 13.65
CA LYS A 746 -28.22 -12.79 13.89
C LYS A 746 -28.17 -14.25 14.28
N SER A 747 -29.14 -14.69 15.09
CA SER A 747 -29.41 -16.10 15.33
C SER A 747 -30.31 -16.75 14.25
N ALA A 748 -30.28 -16.21 13.02
CA ALA A 748 -31.07 -16.55 11.82
C ALA A 748 -32.63 -16.48 11.91
N LYS A 749 -33.20 -15.98 10.79
CA LYS A 749 -34.61 -15.83 10.39
C LYS A 749 -35.50 -14.86 11.20
N PHE A 750 -35.36 -13.56 10.93
CA PHE A 750 -36.51 -12.72 10.58
C PHE A 750 -36.07 -11.85 9.38
N CYS A 751 -36.92 -11.79 8.36
CA CYS A 751 -36.72 -11.01 7.14
C CYS A 751 -36.63 -9.51 7.42
#